data_AF-A0A942F2P1-F1
#
_entry.id   AF-A0A942F2P1-F1
#
_cell.length_a   1.000
_cell.length_b   1.000
_cell.length_c   1.000
_cell.angle_alpha   90.00
_cell.angle_beta   90.00
_cell.angle_gamma   90.00
#
_symmetry.space_group_name_H-M   'P 1'
#
loop_
_entity.id
_entity.type
_entity.pdbx_description
1 polymer ?
#
loop_
_entity_poly.entity_id
_entity_poly.type
_entity_poly.pdbx_seq_one_letter_code
_entity_poly.pdbx_strand_id
1 'polypeptide(L)'
;MKLFYKLLTILLFSSQFVLSQATFMSITNGNWNDNGTWLKLSGTDEDGIPDANDSVRIAIIQTDTITVPSATTVSCAKLEIGSYVTATGGLLELESSTSLLSTTTLTIFQSTDLISRTLEINAGTVSVSQNLTFEDSNASANRNSIVIITSGTLSVGGNITFHSPLAANAILDMTGGAGRLNLGGSFILDSAGTISTAGSGTIINYNGTVSQVIAVGSSNFVYENLYINNTSPNGAVLDSNITTIKVTGDLKIQSGKLRTGSFSITGNAGKIFSVDSGATFVIGEGNSTQGFPTGFGTVTLNSSSTVIYGGGSQTIYNPPSGYGNLTLESGSGIATKTLPNSELTVVGGFTIQAGSNTVIASALANIVVGKDVTIGPGAVMNLGNFSHSVGGNWLNTGGLYSASASTVTFNGNGAQAIAGPTFNNIIFSGSGIKSATAGLAISGTVTINNGTTFNAGSFDHSVQKNWVKNGSFSSAGKITFNGTSSQSIDSSSFYHLAFSNAGVKTPNAPFTISKEVTINSGATFDGASMNHSVGGSWTNNGTFLYSGTTITFTGTDSQYVTSTSFNHFVVNKTGGVVILRSEVDIEGNLTLSAGTFDAAGFTFERTTEGGTLTMGANTTLKIGGTNTFPDNYASHTLASSSTIEYSGDDQLITLAAYKNLVL
;
A
#
# COMPACT_ATOMS: atom_id res chain seq x y z
N MET A 1 -22.17 -34.26 53.65
CA MET A 1 -23.29 -33.53 54.28
C MET A 1 -23.86 -32.64 53.18
N LYS A 2 -24.83 -33.14 52.40
CA LYS A 2 -26.29 -32.96 52.62
C LYS A 2 -26.64 -31.47 52.66
N LEU A 3 -27.61 -30.90 51.94
CA LEU A 3 -28.74 -31.38 51.15
C LEU A 3 -29.28 -30.11 50.44
N PHE A 4 -29.65 -30.16 49.16
CA PHE A 4 -31.03 -30.01 48.65
C PHE A 4 -31.93 -28.97 49.33
N TYR A 5 -32.61 -28.13 48.53
CA TYR A 5 -34.03 -28.29 48.16
C TYR A 5 -34.47 -27.14 47.21
N LYS A 6 -34.68 -27.45 45.92
CA LYS A 6 -35.96 -27.40 45.19
C LYS A 6 -36.43 -26.01 44.72
N LEU A 7 -36.35 -25.79 43.41
CA LEU A 7 -37.56 -25.56 42.62
C LEU A 7 -37.54 -26.50 41.40
N LEU A 8 -38.66 -27.18 41.21
CA LEU A 8 -38.86 -28.41 40.47
C LEU A 8 -39.78 -28.09 39.26
N THR A 9 -39.32 -28.44 38.07
CA THR A 9 -40.05 -28.77 36.82
C THR A 9 -41.16 -27.83 36.31
N ILE A 10 -40.90 -27.23 35.14
CA ILE A 10 -41.68 -27.56 33.94
C ILE A 10 -40.66 -27.84 32.83
N LEU A 11 -40.24 -29.10 32.72
CA LEU A 11 -39.61 -29.62 31.52
C LEU A 11 -40.78 -29.89 30.56
N LEU A 12 -41.21 -28.86 29.83
CA LEU A 12 -42.05 -29.07 28.65
C LEU A 12 -41.18 -29.85 27.66
N PHE A 13 -41.47 -31.14 27.52
CA PHE A 13 -41.28 -31.82 26.25
C PHE A 13 -42.09 -31.02 25.21
N SER A 14 -41.51 -29.98 24.63
CA SER A 14 -41.78 -29.73 23.22
C SER A 14 -41.01 -30.82 22.52
N SER A 15 -41.66 -31.95 22.25
CA SER A 15 -41.25 -32.77 21.13
C SER A 15 -41.02 -31.82 19.97
N GLN A 16 -39.75 -31.62 19.59
CA GLN A 16 -39.46 -31.29 18.20
C GLN A 16 -40.02 -32.50 17.44
N PHE A 17 -41.31 -32.42 17.08
CA PHE A 17 -41.78 -33.18 15.95
C PHE A 17 -40.86 -32.72 14.84
N VAL A 18 -39.94 -33.61 14.46
CA VAL A 18 -39.39 -33.60 13.13
C VAL A 18 -40.62 -33.89 12.27
N LEU A 19 -41.39 -32.86 11.93
CA LEU A 19 -42.45 -32.98 10.94
C LEU A 19 -41.73 -33.48 9.69
N SER A 20 -42.14 -34.66 9.23
CA SER A 20 -41.59 -35.17 7.98
C SER A 20 -42.08 -34.25 6.88
N GLN A 21 -41.16 -33.75 6.06
CA GLN A 21 -41.44 -32.95 4.87
C GLN A 21 -42.76 -33.37 4.22
N ALA A 22 -43.74 -32.47 4.20
CA ALA A 22 -44.93 -32.69 3.42
C ALA A 22 -44.67 -32.32 1.96
N THR A 23 -45.41 -32.98 1.06
CA THR A 23 -45.41 -32.62 -0.35
C THR A 23 -46.77 -32.03 -0.68
N PHE A 24 -46.77 -30.79 -1.15
CA PHE A 24 -47.97 -30.06 -1.55
C PHE A 24 -48.04 -29.85 -3.05
N MET A 25 -49.26 -29.91 -3.56
CA MET A 25 -49.60 -29.59 -4.94
C MET A 25 -50.73 -28.56 -4.96
N SER A 26 -50.60 -27.50 -5.75
CA SER A 26 -51.72 -26.58 -5.94
C SER A 26 -52.83 -27.23 -6.77
N ILE A 27 -54.10 -27.04 -6.36
CA ILE A 27 -55.26 -27.68 -6.98
C ILE A 27 -56.28 -26.69 -7.54
N THR A 28 -56.21 -25.43 -7.15
CA THR A 28 -57.11 -24.38 -7.63
C THR A 28 -56.43 -23.01 -7.57
N ASN A 29 -56.95 -22.06 -8.32
CA ASN A 29 -56.58 -20.64 -8.23
C ASN A 29 -56.84 -20.11 -6.81
N GLY A 30 -55.86 -19.43 -6.20
CA GLY A 30 -56.00 -18.95 -4.83
C GLY A 30 -54.72 -18.40 -4.21
N ASN A 31 -54.81 -17.95 -2.97
CA ASN A 31 -53.65 -17.43 -2.25
C ASN A 31 -52.81 -18.57 -1.67
N TRP A 32 -51.49 -18.36 -1.56
CA TRP A 32 -50.58 -19.32 -0.94
C TRP A 32 -50.97 -19.63 0.50
N ASN A 33 -51.42 -18.63 1.27
CA ASN A 33 -51.81 -18.80 2.66
C ASN A 33 -53.24 -19.33 2.87
N ASP A 34 -53.94 -19.74 1.80
CA ASP A 34 -55.25 -20.38 1.89
C ASP A 34 -55.10 -21.91 1.81
N ASN A 35 -55.52 -22.65 2.84
CA ASN A 35 -55.48 -24.13 2.86
C ASN A 35 -56.24 -24.73 1.65
N GLY A 36 -57.33 -24.10 1.20
CA GLY A 36 -58.10 -24.56 0.03
C GLY A 36 -57.34 -24.55 -1.31
N THR A 37 -56.21 -23.84 -1.37
CA THR A 37 -55.33 -23.79 -2.54
C THR A 37 -54.54 -25.09 -2.73
N TRP A 38 -54.32 -25.84 -1.64
CA TRP A 38 -53.33 -26.90 -1.58
C TRP A 38 -53.91 -28.29 -1.35
N LEU A 39 -53.31 -29.27 -2.01
CA LEU A 39 -53.48 -30.69 -1.71
C LEU A 39 -52.18 -31.24 -1.15
N LYS A 40 -52.24 -31.74 0.09
CA LYS A 40 -51.16 -32.52 0.69
C LYS A 40 -51.12 -33.93 0.09
N LEU A 41 -50.08 -34.23 -0.67
CA LEU A 41 -49.88 -35.52 -1.32
C LEU A 41 -49.25 -36.57 -0.39
N SER A 42 -48.34 -36.14 0.49
CA SER A 42 -47.60 -37.00 1.41
C SER A 42 -47.06 -36.22 2.60
N GLY A 43 -46.55 -36.93 3.62
CA GLY A 43 -45.89 -36.35 4.78
C GLY A 43 -46.87 -35.83 5.84
N THR A 44 -46.35 -35.02 6.77
CA THR A 44 -47.10 -34.50 7.92
C THR A 44 -47.02 -32.99 7.94
N ASP A 45 -48.15 -32.35 8.15
CA ASP A 45 -48.27 -30.89 8.22
C ASP A 45 -49.52 -30.53 9.04
N GLU A 46 -49.47 -29.41 9.77
CA GLU A 46 -50.41 -29.01 10.82
C GLU A 46 -51.60 -28.18 10.31
N ASP A 47 -51.39 -27.24 9.39
CA ASP A 47 -52.39 -26.25 8.97
C ASP A 47 -52.90 -26.43 7.53
N GLY A 48 -52.31 -27.37 6.78
CA GLY A 48 -52.62 -27.65 5.39
C GLY A 48 -51.99 -26.65 4.41
N ILE A 49 -51.10 -25.78 4.87
CA ILE A 49 -50.47 -24.72 4.09
C ILE A 49 -48.97 -25.01 4.01
N PRO A 50 -48.33 -24.91 2.84
CA PRO A 50 -46.91 -25.19 2.75
C PRO A 50 -46.04 -24.24 3.58
N ASP A 51 -45.15 -24.83 4.36
CA ASP A 51 -44.18 -24.14 5.22
C ASP A 51 -42.72 -24.46 4.86
N ALA A 52 -41.77 -23.87 5.61
CA ALA A 52 -40.33 -23.90 5.33
C ALA A 52 -39.70 -25.28 5.11
N ASN A 53 -40.31 -26.37 5.61
CA ASN A 53 -39.76 -27.71 5.47
C ASN A 53 -40.36 -28.51 4.29
N ASP A 54 -41.39 -27.96 3.63
CA ASP A 54 -42.19 -28.66 2.64
C ASP A 54 -41.66 -28.61 1.20
N SER A 55 -42.03 -29.61 0.41
CA SER A 55 -41.87 -29.60 -1.04
C SER A 55 -43.17 -29.16 -1.71
N VAL A 56 -43.11 -28.09 -2.49
CA VAL A 56 -44.28 -27.45 -3.12
C VAL A 56 -44.18 -27.57 -4.63
N ARG A 57 -45.27 -28.02 -5.26
CA ARG A 57 -45.44 -28.00 -6.70
C ARG A 57 -46.64 -27.16 -7.10
N ILE A 58 -46.42 -26.14 -7.92
CA ILE A 58 -47.48 -25.40 -8.60
C ILE A 58 -47.91 -26.20 -9.82
N ALA A 59 -49.07 -26.87 -9.74
CA ALA A 59 -49.57 -27.80 -10.77
C ALA A 59 -51.05 -27.55 -11.13
N ILE A 60 -51.50 -26.30 -11.00
CA ILE A 60 -52.79 -25.80 -11.49
C ILE A 60 -52.82 -25.68 -13.02
N ILE A 61 -54.00 -25.52 -13.60
CA ILE A 61 -54.14 -25.26 -15.04
C ILE A 61 -53.45 -23.93 -15.41
N GLN A 62 -52.95 -23.84 -16.65
CA GLN A 62 -52.04 -22.78 -17.10
C GLN A 62 -52.62 -21.35 -17.03
N THR A 63 -53.94 -21.19 -16.88
CA THR A 63 -54.62 -19.89 -16.76
C THR A 63 -54.83 -19.42 -15.32
N ASP A 64 -54.57 -20.29 -14.35
CA ASP A 64 -54.81 -20.00 -12.95
C ASP A 64 -53.55 -19.42 -12.29
N THR A 65 -53.75 -18.66 -11.22
CA THR A 65 -52.70 -17.98 -10.47
C THR A 65 -52.68 -18.46 -9.02
N ILE A 66 -51.49 -18.80 -8.53
CA ILE A 66 -51.20 -18.85 -7.10
C ILE A 66 -50.62 -17.50 -6.71
N THR A 67 -51.25 -16.83 -5.75
CA THR A 67 -50.85 -15.49 -5.32
C THR A 67 -50.18 -15.54 -3.95
N VAL A 68 -49.04 -14.90 -3.77
CA VAL A 68 -48.50 -14.53 -2.47
C VAL A 68 -49.01 -13.12 -2.15
N PRO A 69 -50.02 -12.98 -1.25
CA PRO A 69 -50.70 -11.71 -1.09
C PRO A 69 -49.82 -10.63 -0.46
N SER A 70 -50.32 -9.40 -0.48
CA SER A 70 -49.74 -8.30 0.27
C SER A 70 -49.53 -8.63 1.75
N ALA A 71 -48.43 -8.10 2.32
CA ALA A 71 -47.99 -8.30 3.69
C ALA A 71 -47.84 -9.78 4.13
N THR A 72 -47.63 -10.70 3.19
CA THR A 72 -47.52 -12.14 3.46
C THR A 72 -46.08 -12.61 3.28
N THR A 73 -45.59 -13.42 4.23
CA THR A 73 -44.33 -14.16 4.11
C THR A 73 -44.62 -15.64 4.04
N VAL A 74 -44.11 -16.30 3.00
CA VAL A 74 -44.26 -17.73 2.77
C VAL A 74 -42.91 -18.38 2.54
N SER A 75 -42.82 -19.68 2.82
CA SER A 75 -41.58 -20.43 2.70
C SER A 75 -41.82 -21.87 2.30
N CYS A 76 -40.85 -22.49 1.62
CA CYS A 76 -40.82 -23.93 1.36
C CYS A 76 -39.39 -24.46 1.28
N ALA A 77 -39.16 -25.75 1.49
CA ALA A 77 -37.86 -26.34 1.22
C ALA A 77 -37.61 -26.40 -0.29
N LYS A 78 -38.58 -26.88 -1.08
CA LYS A 78 -38.45 -27.01 -2.54
C LYS A 78 -39.65 -26.39 -3.23
N LEU A 79 -39.43 -25.60 -4.27
CA LEU A 79 -40.48 -25.07 -5.12
C LEU A 79 -40.31 -25.53 -6.57
N GLU A 80 -41.33 -26.18 -7.10
CA GLU A 80 -41.44 -26.59 -8.51
C GLU A 80 -42.62 -25.85 -9.16
N ILE A 81 -42.39 -25.16 -10.28
CA ILE A 81 -43.45 -24.62 -11.11
C ILE A 81 -43.64 -25.53 -12.32
N GLY A 82 -44.74 -26.27 -12.33
CA GLY A 82 -45.05 -27.28 -13.33
C GLY A 82 -44.34 -28.62 -13.12
N SER A 83 -44.40 -29.48 -14.15
CA SER A 83 -43.64 -30.75 -14.26
C SER A 83 -43.48 -31.18 -15.72
N TYR A 84 -42.62 -32.17 -16.00
CA TYR A 84 -42.49 -32.78 -17.34
C TYR A 84 -43.64 -33.70 -17.75
N VAL A 85 -44.42 -34.18 -16.78
CA VAL A 85 -45.39 -35.27 -16.98
C VAL A 85 -46.83 -34.79 -17.02
N THR A 86 -47.09 -33.55 -16.63
CA THR A 86 -48.43 -32.96 -16.65
C THR A 86 -48.44 -31.67 -17.47
N ALA A 87 -49.54 -31.46 -18.21
CA ALA A 87 -49.83 -30.20 -18.89
C ALA A 87 -50.18 -29.05 -17.93
N THR A 88 -50.07 -29.28 -16.63
CA THR A 88 -50.36 -28.31 -15.60
C THR A 88 -49.09 -27.63 -15.09
N GLY A 89 -49.24 -26.39 -14.64
CA GLY A 89 -48.16 -25.47 -14.27
C GLY A 89 -48.63 -24.08 -14.63
N GLY A 90 -49.17 -23.38 -13.64
CA GLY A 90 -49.73 -22.04 -13.80
C GLY A 90 -48.75 -20.93 -13.42
N LEU A 91 -49.30 -19.77 -13.15
CA LEU A 91 -48.61 -18.57 -12.72
C LEU A 91 -48.44 -18.59 -11.18
N LEU A 92 -47.24 -18.30 -10.69
CA LEU A 92 -47.02 -17.91 -9.29
C LEU A 92 -46.70 -16.42 -9.25
N GLU A 93 -47.53 -15.64 -8.57
CA GLU A 93 -47.43 -14.19 -8.52
C GLU A 93 -47.17 -13.70 -7.09
N LEU A 94 -46.29 -12.70 -6.95
CA LEU A 94 -46.15 -11.90 -5.74
C LEU A 94 -46.90 -10.58 -5.94
N GLU A 95 -48.01 -10.40 -5.22
CA GLU A 95 -48.97 -9.30 -5.45
C GLU A 95 -48.38 -7.90 -5.21
N SER A 96 -47.44 -7.76 -4.27
CA SER A 96 -46.96 -6.46 -3.81
C SER A 96 -45.49 -6.44 -3.39
N SER A 97 -44.96 -5.26 -3.09
CA SER A 97 -43.62 -5.08 -2.52
C SER A 97 -43.41 -5.68 -1.14
N THR A 98 -44.50 -6.05 -0.46
CA THR A 98 -44.47 -6.68 0.88
C THR A 98 -44.73 -8.19 0.83
N SER A 99 -44.92 -8.74 -0.37
CA SER A 99 -45.01 -10.19 -0.60
C SER A 99 -43.60 -10.80 -0.57
N LEU A 100 -43.38 -11.77 0.31
CA LEU A 100 -42.09 -12.42 0.53
C LEU A 100 -42.21 -13.94 0.34
N LEU A 101 -41.36 -14.52 -0.50
CA LEU A 101 -41.24 -15.96 -0.68
C LEU A 101 -39.79 -16.41 -0.45
N SER A 102 -39.59 -17.42 0.38
CA SER A 102 -38.29 -18.06 0.57
C SER A 102 -38.33 -19.55 0.20
N THR A 103 -37.29 -20.03 -0.47
CA THR A 103 -37.16 -21.44 -0.80
C THR A 103 -35.70 -21.91 -0.78
N THR A 104 -35.46 -23.21 -0.62
CA THR A 104 -34.10 -23.74 -0.72
C THR A 104 -33.69 -23.92 -2.18
N THR A 105 -34.55 -24.55 -2.98
CA THR A 105 -34.32 -24.75 -4.42
C THR A 105 -35.58 -24.39 -5.20
N LEU A 106 -35.41 -23.71 -6.33
CA LEU A 106 -36.50 -23.36 -7.24
C LEU A 106 -36.26 -24.01 -8.61
N THR A 107 -37.25 -24.74 -9.11
CA THR A 107 -37.21 -25.32 -10.45
C THR A 107 -38.44 -24.88 -11.23
N ILE A 108 -38.24 -24.37 -12.44
CA ILE A 108 -39.33 -24.03 -13.37
C ILE A 108 -39.18 -24.94 -14.56
N PHE A 109 -40.16 -25.81 -14.77
CA PHE A 109 -40.17 -26.73 -15.89
C PHE A 109 -40.77 -26.07 -17.12
N GLN A 110 -40.29 -26.39 -18.32
CA GLN A 110 -40.90 -25.89 -19.56
C GLN A 110 -42.39 -26.23 -19.65
N SER A 111 -43.17 -25.32 -20.22
CA SER A 111 -44.55 -25.65 -20.60
C SER A 111 -44.62 -26.78 -21.63
N THR A 112 -45.63 -27.63 -21.51
CA THR A 112 -45.92 -28.66 -22.51
C THR A 112 -46.92 -28.17 -23.58
N ASP A 113 -47.50 -26.98 -23.44
CA ASP A 113 -48.44 -26.34 -24.38
C ASP A 113 -47.93 -24.95 -24.82
N LEU A 114 -48.75 -24.15 -25.52
CA LEU A 114 -48.38 -22.83 -26.07
C LEU A 114 -48.45 -21.68 -25.04
N ILE A 115 -48.48 -21.98 -23.73
CA ILE A 115 -48.62 -20.98 -22.66
C ILE A 115 -47.43 -21.08 -21.71
N SER A 116 -46.90 -19.95 -21.25
CA SER A 116 -45.74 -19.86 -20.36
C SER A 116 -46.00 -20.40 -18.96
N ARG A 117 -44.98 -21.01 -18.35
CA ARG A 117 -44.92 -21.23 -16.90
C ARG A 117 -44.11 -20.12 -16.28
N THR A 118 -44.72 -19.36 -15.36
CA THR A 118 -44.17 -18.07 -14.95
C THR A 118 -44.11 -17.95 -13.44
N LEU A 119 -42.98 -17.45 -12.95
CA LEU A 119 -42.86 -16.81 -11.64
C LEU A 119 -42.86 -15.29 -11.85
N GLU A 120 -43.91 -14.60 -11.42
CA GLU A 120 -43.99 -13.15 -11.40
C GLU A 120 -43.65 -12.62 -10.02
N ILE A 121 -42.41 -12.14 -9.89
CA ILE A 121 -41.95 -11.50 -8.65
C ILE A 121 -42.54 -10.11 -8.52
N ASN A 122 -42.84 -9.45 -9.64
CA ASN A 122 -43.37 -8.09 -9.69
C ASN A 122 -42.57 -7.16 -8.78
N ALA A 123 -43.21 -6.56 -7.77
CA ALA A 123 -42.57 -5.69 -6.78
C ALA A 123 -42.06 -6.45 -5.54
N GLY A 124 -42.43 -7.72 -5.36
CA GLY A 124 -42.14 -8.53 -4.19
C GLY A 124 -40.70 -9.03 -4.07
N THR A 125 -40.44 -9.92 -3.13
CA THR A 125 -39.11 -10.50 -2.91
C THR A 125 -39.14 -12.02 -2.89
N VAL A 126 -38.28 -12.64 -3.70
CA VAL A 126 -38.02 -14.09 -3.69
C VAL A 126 -36.59 -14.35 -3.26
N SER A 127 -36.39 -15.26 -2.30
CA SER A 127 -35.07 -15.72 -1.85
C SER A 127 -34.93 -17.22 -2.04
N VAL A 128 -34.01 -17.64 -2.91
CA VAL A 128 -33.62 -19.03 -3.16
C VAL A 128 -32.25 -19.26 -2.50
N SER A 129 -32.15 -20.08 -1.45
CA SER A 129 -30.89 -20.21 -0.72
C SER A 129 -29.82 -21.03 -1.47
N GLN A 130 -30.23 -21.92 -2.37
CA GLN A 130 -29.37 -22.66 -3.29
C GLN A 130 -29.66 -22.26 -4.75
N ASN A 131 -30.00 -23.22 -5.62
CA ASN A 131 -30.06 -23.00 -7.07
C ASN A 131 -31.49 -22.68 -7.54
N LEU A 132 -31.56 -21.83 -8.56
CA LEU A 132 -32.71 -21.70 -9.45
C LEU A 132 -32.38 -22.44 -10.76
N THR A 133 -33.27 -23.30 -11.23
CA THR A 133 -33.06 -24.07 -12.46
C THR A 133 -34.26 -23.93 -13.38
N PHE A 134 -33.99 -23.52 -14.62
CA PHE A 134 -34.92 -23.68 -15.73
C PHE A 134 -34.68 -25.05 -16.34
N GLU A 135 -35.72 -25.88 -16.34
CA GLU A 135 -35.68 -27.28 -16.77
C GLU A 135 -36.52 -27.46 -18.04
N ASP A 136 -35.91 -27.16 -19.18
CA ASP A 136 -36.54 -27.21 -20.50
C ASP A 136 -35.91 -28.25 -21.42
N SER A 137 -36.76 -28.95 -22.16
CA SER A 137 -36.35 -30.12 -22.94
C SER A 137 -36.83 -30.11 -24.40
N ASN A 138 -37.74 -29.21 -24.78
CA ASN A 138 -38.33 -29.13 -26.12
C ASN A 138 -37.90 -27.87 -26.88
N ALA A 139 -37.44 -28.02 -28.12
CA ALA A 139 -36.96 -26.92 -28.95
C ALA A 139 -38.08 -26.13 -29.68
N SER A 140 -39.23 -25.90 -29.03
CA SER A 140 -40.31 -25.07 -29.57
C SER A 140 -40.28 -23.69 -28.95
N ALA A 141 -40.05 -22.64 -29.74
CA ALA A 141 -39.89 -21.26 -29.23
C ALA A 141 -41.10 -20.71 -28.45
N ASN A 142 -42.28 -21.30 -28.60
CA ASN A 142 -43.51 -20.87 -27.92
C ASN A 142 -43.74 -21.58 -26.58
N ARG A 143 -42.82 -22.43 -26.14
CA ARG A 143 -42.88 -23.18 -24.88
C ARG A 143 -41.82 -22.66 -23.95
N ASN A 144 -42.21 -21.94 -22.92
CA ASN A 144 -41.27 -21.19 -22.10
C ASN A 144 -41.52 -21.32 -20.60
N SER A 145 -40.41 -21.27 -19.87
CA SER A 145 -40.28 -21.10 -18.44
C SER A 145 -39.72 -19.69 -18.20
N ILE A 146 -40.44 -18.89 -17.42
CA ILE A 146 -40.18 -17.46 -17.27
C ILE A 146 -40.09 -17.08 -15.79
N VAL A 147 -39.09 -16.28 -15.46
CA VAL A 147 -39.09 -15.47 -14.23
C VAL A 147 -39.20 -14.01 -14.63
N ILE A 148 -40.18 -13.30 -14.07
CA ILE A 148 -40.41 -11.87 -14.31
C ILE A 148 -40.10 -11.08 -13.04
N ILE A 149 -39.27 -10.05 -13.16
CA ILE A 149 -38.96 -9.09 -12.09
C ILE A 149 -39.27 -7.69 -12.60
N THR A 150 -40.24 -7.00 -11.99
CA THR A 150 -40.53 -5.60 -12.36
C THR A 150 -39.73 -4.65 -11.48
N SER A 151 -40.15 -4.35 -10.26
CA SER A 151 -39.42 -3.52 -9.29
C SER A 151 -38.93 -4.28 -8.05
N GLY A 152 -39.22 -5.59 -8.00
CA GLY A 152 -38.92 -6.47 -6.89
C GLY A 152 -37.49 -7.00 -6.88
N THR A 153 -37.26 -7.97 -5.99
CA THR A 153 -35.93 -8.55 -5.79
C THR A 153 -35.96 -10.08 -5.87
N LEU A 154 -35.11 -10.65 -6.72
CA LEU A 154 -34.74 -12.06 -6.67
C LEU A 154 -33.35 -12.20 -6.05
N SER A 155 -33.20 -13.05 -5.05
CA SER A 155 -31.89 -13.42 -4.50
C SER A 155 -31.68 -14.91 -4.63
N VAL A 156 -30.61 -15.35 -5.31
CA VAL A 156 -30.24 -16.76 -5.49
C VAL A 156 -28.87 -16.99 -4.87
N GLY A 157 -28.78 -17.81 -3.82
CA GLY A 157 -27.52 -18.07 -3.12
C GLY A 157 -26.55 -18.96 -3.91
N GLY A 158 -27.09 -19.86 -4.74
CA GLY A 158 -26.35 -20.72 -5.66
C GLY A 158 -26.39 -20.22 -7.09
N ASN A 159 -26.37 -21.16 -8.03
CA ASN A 159 -26.37 -20.88 -9.47
C ASN A 159 -27.78 -20.63 -10.00
N ILE A 160 -27.86 -19.90 -11.11
CA ILE A 160 -29.03 -19.91 -11.99
C ILE A 160 -28.65 -20.74 -13.21
N THR A 161 -29.27 -21.89 -13.36
CA THR A 161 -28.97 -22.84 -14.44
C THR A 161 -30.06 -22.79 -15.50
N PHE A 162 -29.66 -22.59 -16.76
CA PHE A 162 -30.51 -22.67 -17.94
C PHE A 162 -30.28 -24.01 -18.63
N HIS A 163 -31.10 -25.01 -18.29
CA HIS A 163 -31.17 -26.27 -19.02
C HIS A 163 -32.21 -26.09 -20.12
N SER A 164 -31.80 -25.59 -21.29
CA SER A 164 -32.76 -25.24 -22.33
C SER A 164 -32.20 -25.36 -23.74
N PRO A 165 -32.97 -25.95 -24.69
CA PRO A 165 -32.52 -26.15 -26.06
C PRO A 165 -32.57 -24.89 -26.93
N LEU A 166 -33.39 -23.88 -26.59
CA LEU A 166 -33.46 -22.59 -27.30
C LEU A 166 -33.53 -21.42 -26.32
N ALA A 167 -32.93 -20.30 -26.69
CA ALA A 167 -32.93 -19.09 -25.86
C ALA A 167 -34.33 -18.56 -25.53
N ALA A 168 -35.32 -18.84 -26.39
CA ALA A 168 -36.72 -18.45 -26.17
C ALA A 168 -37.46 -19.32 -25.14
N ASN A 169 -36.89 -20.46 -24.72
CA ASN A 169 -37.56 -21.35 -23.77
C ASN A 169 -37.32 -20.94 -22.33
N ALA A 170 -36.09 -20.58 -21.94
CA ALA A 170 -35.78 -20.20 -20.57
C ALA A 170 -35.42 -18.72 -20.49
N ILE A 171 -36.28 -17.93 -19.82
CA ILE A 171 -36.22 -16.47 -19.84
C ILE A 171 -36.21 -15.92 -18.42
N LEU A 172 -35.20 -15.11 -18.12
CA LEU A 172 -35.24 -14.16 -17.01
C LEU A 172 -35.55 -12.78 -17.57
N ASP A 173 -36.77 -12.30 -17.34
CA ASP A 173 -37.27 -11.02 -17.84
C ASP A 173 -37.28 -9.97 -16.71
N MET A 174 -36.53 -8.90 -16.91
CA MET A 174 -36.46 -7.75 -16.02
C MET A 174 -36.86 -6.44 -16.74
N THR A 175 -37.50 -6.53 -17.90
CA THR A 175 -37.86 -5.36 -18.72
C THR A 175 -38.98 -4.50 -18.12
N GLY A 176 -39.73 -5.02 -17.16
CA GLY A 176 -40.91 -4.37 -16.58
C GLY A 176 -40.64 -3.28 -15.52
N GLY A 177 -39.39 -3.05 -15.10
CA GLY A 177 -39.08 -2.03 -14.08
C GLY A 177 -37.64 -2.11 -13.54
N ALA A 178 -37.38 -1.40 -12.44
CA ALA A 178 -36.06 -1.29 -11.79
C ALA A 178 -35.75 -2.49 -10.85
N GLY A 179 -35.99 -3.71 -11.34
CA GLY A 179 -35.85 -4.94 -10.56
C GLY A 179 -34.41 -5.26 -10.22
N ARG A 180 -34.21 -6.05 -9.15
CA ARG A 180 -32.89 -6.48 -8.68
C ARG A 180 -32.75 -7.99 -8.68
N LEU A 181 -31.67 -8.49 -9.28
CA LEU A 181 -31.18 -9.86 -9.09
C LEU A 181 -29.90 -9.83 -8.25
N ASN A 182 -29.90 -10.49 -7.09
CA ASN A 182 -28.69 -10.82 -6.35
C ASN A 182 -28.31 -12.28 -6.62
N LEU A 183 -27.11 -12.52 -7.11
CA LEU A 183 -26.61 -13.84 -7.48
C LEU A 183 -25.38 -14.18 -6.64
N GLY A 184 -25.45 -15.28 -5.89
CA GLY A 184 -24.37 -15.82 -5.07
C GLY A 184 -23.49 -16.86 -5.78
N GLY A 185 -24.03 -17.57 -6.77
CA GLY A 185 -23.31 -18.48 -7.68
C GLY A 185 -23.05 -17.86 -9.06
N SER A 186 -23.05 -18.65 -10.13
CA SER A 186 -22.90 -18.15 -11.50
C SER A 186 -24.12 -18.49 -12.35
N PHE A 187 -24.24 -17.84 -13.51
CA PHE A 187 -25.10 -18.36 -14.56
C PHE A 187 -24.44 -19.59 -15.20
N ILE A 188 -25.20 -20.67 -15.35
CA ILE A 188 -24.78 -21.88 -16.05
C ILE A 188 -25.70 -22.06 -17.24
N LEU A 189 -25.14 -22.12 -18.44
CA LEU A 189 -25.89 -22.40 -19.67
C LEU A 189 -25.51 -23.80 -20.15
N ASP A 190 -26.44 -24.74 -20.07
CA ASP A 190 -26.23 -26.09 -20.60
C ASP A 190 -26.46 -26.15 -22.12
N SER A 191 -27.19 -25.17 -22.68
CA SER A 191 -27.22 -24.92 -24.13
C SER A 191 -27.62 -23.48 -24.48
N ALA A 192 -28.79 -22.99 -24.03
CA ALA A 192 -29.27 -21.64 -24.34
C ALA A 192 -30.12 -21.03 -23.19
N GLY A 193 -30.33 -19.72 -23.23
CA GLY A 193 -31.18 -18.96 -22.30
C GLY A 193 -31.16 -17.46 -22.63
N THR A 194 -32.08 -16.70 -22.06
CA THR A 194 -32.19 -15.24 -22.27
C THR A 194 -32.25 -14.48 -20.94
N ILE A 195 -31.54 -13.36 -20.87
CA ILE A 195 -31.70 -12.33 -19.82
C ILE A 195 -32.03 -11.01 -20.50
N SER A 196 -33.21 -10.46 -20.19
CA SER A 196 -33.73 -9.22 -20.77
C SER A 196 -33.83 -8.13 -19.72
N THR A 197 -33.17 -6.98 -19.91
CA THR A 197 -33.04 -5.92 -18.89
C THR A 197 -33.38 -4.50 -19.40
N ALA A 198 -34.16 -4.35 -20.46
CA ALA A 198 -34.19 -3.13 -21.27
C ALA A 198 -34.76 -1.86 -20.58
N GLY A 199 -33.87 -0.89 -20.30
CA GLY A 199 -34.19 0.54 -20.17
C GLY A 199 -34.96 0.95 -18.91
N SER A 200 -34.92 0.12 -17.88
CA SER A 200 -35.78 0.19 -16.70
C SER A 200 -35.01 0.36 -15.39
N GLY A 201 -33.68 0.51 -15.45
CA GLY A 201 -32.83 0.73 -14.27
C GLY A 201 -32.51 -0.54 -13.49
N THR A 202 -32.64 -1.71 -14.11
CA THR A 202 -32.41 -3.02 -13.49
C THR A 202 -30.99 -3.19 -12.99
N ILE A 203 -30.83 -4.00 -11.94
CA ILE A 203 -29.53 -4.32 -11.36
C ILE A 203 -29.35 -5.83 -11.31
N ILE A 204 -28.29 -6.32 -11.94
CA ILE A 204 -27.76 -7.66 -11.70
C ILE A 204 -26.51 -7.52 -10.83
N ASN A 205 -26.58 -8.08 -9.63
CA ASN A 205 -25.59 -7.97 -8.59
C ASN A 205 -24.92 -9.32 -8.32
N TYR A 206 -23.65 -9.44 -8.66
CA TYR A 206 -22.82 -10.60 -8.31
C TYR A 206 -22.27 -10.43 -6.89
N ASN A 207 -22.89 -11.08 -5.91
CA ASN A 207 -22.60 -10.93 -4.47
C ASN A 207 -22.16 -12.23 -3.78
N GLY A 208 -21.57 -13.16 -4.54
CA GLY A 208 -21.08 -14.42 -4.02
C GLY A 208 -19.89 -14.28 -3.06
N THR A 209 -19.73 -15.31 -2.23
CA THR A 209 -18.53 -15.51 -1.38
C THR A 209 -17.51 -16.45 -2.03
N VAL A 210 -17.90 -17.10 -3.14
CA VAL A 210 -17.05 -17.91 -4.02
C VAL A 210 -16.75 -17.16 -5.32
N SER A 211 -15.78 -17.65 -6.11
CA SER A 211 -15.49 -17.05 -7.42
C SER A 211 -16.73 -17.16 -8.32
N GLN A 212 -17.08 -16.07 -9.00
CA GLN A 212 -18.21 -16.04 -9.93
C GLN A 212 -17.74 -15.74 -11.34
N VAL A 213 -18.39 -16.34 -12.33
CA VAL A 213 -18.22 -15.98 -13.74
C VAL A 213 -19.35 -15.06 -14.16
N ILE A 214 -18.99 -13.89 -14.67
CA ILE A 214 -19.93 -12.91 -15.21
C ILE A 214 -20.14 -13.28 -16.68
N ALA A 215 -21.33 -13.82 -16.99
CA ALA A 215 -21.67 -14.34 -18.30
C ALA A 215 -22.05 -13.23 -19.29
N VAL A 216 -21.08 -12.41 -19.72
CA VAL A 216 -21.26 -11.37 -20.76
C VAL A 216 -21.01 -11.91 -22.18
N GLY A 217 -20.35 -13.06 -22.29
CA GLY A 217 -20.10 -13.76 -23.55
C GLY A 217 -21.34 -14.40 -24.17
N SER A 218 -22.37 -14.70 -23.38
CA SER A 218 -23.65 -15.23 -23.89
C SER A 218 -24.31 -14.23 -24.83
N SER A 219 -24.74 -14.68 -26.02
CA SER A 219 -25.33 -13.82 -27.06
C SER A 219 -26.59 -13.09 -26.60
N ASN A 220 -27.40 -13.73 -25.76
CA ASN A 220 -28.72 -13.24 -25.33
C ASN A 220 -28.74 -12.71 -23.89
N PHE A 221 -27.57 -12.50 -23.29
CA PHE A 221 -27.47 -11.87 -21.98
C PHE A 221 -27.12 -10.39 -22.18
N VAL A 222 -27.99 -9.53 -21.67
CA VAL A 222 -27.80 -8.08 -21.62
C VAL A 222 -27.97 -7.66 -20.17
N TYR A 223 -27.10 -6.76 -19.72
CA TYR A 223 -27.12 -6.18 -18.40
C TYR A 223 -27.40 -4.69 -18.56
N GLU A 224 -28.35 -4.13 -17.82
CA GLU A 224 -28.43 -2.68 -17.70
C GLU A 224 -27.40 -2.20 -16.70
N ASN A 225 -27.65 -2.35 -15.39
CA ASN A 225 -26.63 -2.08 -14.38
C ASN A 225 -26.00 -3.39 -13.88
N LEU A 226 -24.68 -3.47 -13.97
CA LEU A 226 -23.89 -4.61 -13.50
C LEU A 226 -23.14 -4.22 -12.23
N TYR A 227 -23.57 -4.75 -11.09
CA TYR A 227 -22.96 -4.45 -9.79
C TYR A 227 -22.17 -5.65 -9.27
N ILE A 228 -21.02 -5.37 -8.67
CA ILE A 228 -20.12 -6.37 -8.09
C ILE A 228 -20.02 -6.11 -6.59
N ASN A 229 -20.36 -7.15 -5.83
CA ASN A 229 -20.24 -7.24 -4.38
C ASN A 229 -19.58 -8.58 -3.97
N ASN A 230 -18.85 -9.21 -4.88
CA ASN A 230 -18.28 -10.54 -4.69
C ASN A 230 -17.09 -10.50 -3.72
N THR A 231 -17.22 -11.13 -2.56
CA THR A 231 -16.23 -11.10 -1.47
C THR A 231 -15.17 -12.20 -1.55
N SER A 232 -15.23 -13.07 -2.56
CA SER A 232 -14.21 -14.09 -2.80
C SER A 232 -12.84 -13.45 -3.01
N PRO A 233 -11.74 -14.05 -2.52
CA PRO A 233 -10.39 -13.64 -2.88
C PRO A 233 -10.14 -13.63 -4.39
N ASN A 234 -10.82 -14.50 -5.14
CA ASN A 234 -10.76 -14.57 -6.61
C ASN A 234 -11.78 -13.66 -7.31
N GLY A 235 -12.74 -13.09 -6.58
CA GLY A 235 -13.72 -12.13 -7.09
C GLY A 235 -14.68 -12.69 -8.14
N ALA A 236 -15.37 -11.77 -8.81
CA ALA A 236 -16.12 -12.03 -10.02
C ALA A 236 -15.21 -11.83 -11.25
N VAL A 237 -15.27 -12.73 -12.22
CA VAL A 237 -14.38 -12.78 -13.39
C VAL A 237 -15.20 -12.68 -14.67
N LEU A 238 -14.76 -11.86 -15.62
CA LEU A 238 -15.39 -11.78 -16.94
C LEU A 238 -15.10 -13.03 -17.78
N ASP A 239 -16.09 -13.49 -18.55
CA ASP A 239 -15.93 -14.54 -19.57
C ASP A 239 -15.72 -14.00 -21.00
N SER A 240 -15.94 -12.70 -21.21
CA SER A 240 -15.83 -12.02 -22.50
C SER A 240 -15.67 -10.51 -22.33
N ASN A 241 -15.46 -9.79 -23.44
CA ASN A 241 -15.39 -8.33 -23.44
C ASN A 241 -16.74 -7.72 -23.09
N ILE A 242 -16.72 -6.71 -22.21
CA ILE A 242 -17.88 -5.83 -22.03
C ILE A 242 -17.89 -4.81 -23.16
N THR A 243 -19.02 -4.74 -23.86
CA THR A 243 -19.29 -3.74 -24.90
C THR A 243 -20.53 -2.92 -24.52
N THR A 244 -20.78 -1.83 -25.24
CA THR A 244 -21.92 -0.92 -25.02
C THR A 244 -23.29 -1.58 -25.14
N ILE A 245 -23.39 -2.71 -25.83
CA ILE A 245 -24.63 -3.48 -25.99
C ILE A 245 -24.78 -4.60 -24.95
N LYS A 246 -23.69 -4.98 -24.27
CA LYS A 246 -23.69 -6.03 -23.25
C LYS A 246 -23.93 -5.47 -21.86
N VAL A 247 -23.35 -4.31 -21.57
CA VAL A 247 -23.66 -3.53 -20.36
C VAL A 247 -24.10 -2.14 -20.82
N THR A 248 -25.41 -1.88 -20.77
CA THR A 248 -26.01 -0.65 -21.32
C THR A 248 -26.06 0.50 -20.29
N GLY A 249 -25.97 0.18 -19.00
CA GLY A 249 -26.00 1.10 -17.86
C GLY A 249 -24.67 1.18 -17.12
N ASP A 250 -24.75 1.31 -15.80
CA ASP A 250 -23.60 1.49 -14.92
C ASP A 250 -22.86 0.16 -14.63
N LEU A 251 -21.54 0.25 -14.47
CA LEU A 251 -20.71 -0.83 -13.93
C LEU A 251 -20.11 -0.36 -12.59
N LYS A 252 -20.52 -0.97 -11.47
CA LYS A 252 -20.08 -0.56 -10.13
C LYS A 252 -19.49 -1.73 -9.37
N ILE A 253 -18.26 -1.59 -8.89
CA ILE A 253 -17.68 -2.48 -7.90
C ILE A 253 -17.90 -1.84 -6.53
N GLN A 254 -18.99 -2.22 -5.89
CA GLN A 254 -19.46 -1.60 -4.65
C GLN A 254 -18.77 -2.19 -3.41
N SER A 255 -18.45 -3.48 -3.48
CA SER A 255 -17.61 -4.18 -2.51
C SER A 255 -16.89 -5.34 -3.19
N GLY A 256 -15.95 -5.97 -2.50
CA GLY A 256 -15.32 -7.17 -3.01
C GLY A 256 -14.41 -6.94 -4.21
N LYS A 257 -14.40 -7.84 -5.19
CA LYS A 257 -13.42 -7.84 -6.30
C LYS A 257 -14.02 -8.16 -7.66
N LEU A 258 -13.65 -7.37 -8.68
CA LEU A 258 -13.84 -7.67 -10.11
C LEU A 258 -12.48 -7.91 -10.78
N ARG A 259 -12.38 -8.96 -11.60
CA ARG A 259 -11.21 -9.27 -12.43
C ARG A 259 -11.61 -9.33 -13.90
N THR A 260 -10.83 -8.66 -14.76
CA THR A 260 -11.14 -8.64 -16.21
C THR A 260 -10.55 -9.82 -16.98
N GLY A 261 -9.59 -10.57 -16.42
CA GLY A 261 -8.82 -11.54 -17.20
C GLY A 261 -8.15 -10.88 -18.42
N SER A 262 -8.27 -11.47 -19.60
CA SER A 262 -7.78 -10.90 -20.86
C SER A 262 -8.77 -9.95 -21.57
N PHE A 263 -9.92 -9.68 -20.94
CA PHE A 263 -11.03 -8.99 -21.60
C PHE A 263 -11.02 -7.47 -21.37
N SER A 264 -11.50 -6.73 -22.37
CA SER A 264 -11.66 -5.28 -22.32
C SER A 264 -13.05 -4.87 -21.79
N ILE A 265 -13.14 -3.62 -21.33
CA ILE A 265 -14.39 -3.01 -20.89
C ILE A 265 -14.59 -1.69 -21.65
N THR A 266 -15.68 -1.63 -22.42
CA THR A 266 -16.15 -0.43 -23.10
C THR A 266 -17.59 -0.14 -22.67
N GLY A 267 -17.77 0.91 -21.89
CA GLY A 267 -19.07 1.39 -21.42
C GLY A 267 -19.70 2.45 -22.33
N ASN A 268 -20.86 2.96 -21.89
CA ASN A 268 -21.63 3.97 -22.61
C ASN A 268 -21.39 5.39 -22.07
N ALA A 269 -21.43 6.37 -22.98
CA ALA A 269 -21.39 7.78 -22.61
C ALA A 269 -22.58 8.13 -21.69
N GLY A 270 -22.32 8.88 -20.62
CA GLY A 270 -23.32 9.23 -19.62
C GLY A 270 -23.55 8.19 -18.52
N LYS A 271 -22.88 7.03 -18.58
CA LYS A 271 -22.90 6.01 -17.52
C LYS A 271 -21.67 6.08 -16.63
N ILE A 272 -21.76 5.42 -15.48
CA ILE A 272 -20.76 5.44 -14.41
C ILE A 272 -19.97 4.13 -14.38
N PHE A 273 -18.65 4.25 -14.31
CA PHE A 273 -17.77 3.21 -13.77
C PHE A 273 -17.30 3.62 -12.38
N SER A 274 -17.57 2.82 -11.34
CA SER A 274 -17.08 3.11 -9.99
C SER A 274 -16.39 1.94 -9.30
N VAL A 275 -15.37 2.26 -8.49
CA VAL A 275 -14.78 1.34 -7.52
C VAL A 275 -14.92 2.00 -6.16
N ASP A 276 -15.82 1.46 -5.34
CA ASP A 276 -16.23 2.06 -4.09
C ASP A 276 -15.26 1.72 -2.93
N SER A 277 -15.57 2.20 -1.74
CA SER A 277 -14.72 2.08 -0.56
C SER A 277 -14.39 0.61 -0.24
N GLY A 278 -13.09 0.28 -0.19
CA GLY A 278 -12.61 -1.07 0.09
C GLY A 278 -12.78 -2.09 -1.04
N ALA A 279 -13.39 -1.72 -2.17
CA ALA A 279 -13.52 -2.58 -3.33
C ALA A 279 -12.22 -2.66 -4.15
N THR A 280 -12.05 -3.76 -4.90
CA THR A 280 -10.87 -4.02 -5.72
C THR A 280 -11.24 -4.25 -7.19
N PHE A 281 -10.53 -3.59 -8.09
CA PHE A 281 -10.64 -3.80 -9.53
C PHE A 281 -9.29 -4.26 -10.11
N VAL A 282 -9.27 -5.42 -10.75
CA VAL A 282 -8.06 -6.02 -11.33
C VAL A 282 -8.17 -6.01 -12.86
N ILE A 283 -7.21 -5.35 -13.50
CA ILE A 283 -7.14 -5.11 -14.94
C ILE A 283 -6.04 -5.95 -15.56
N GLY A 284 -6.42 -6.88 -16.43
CA GLY A 284 -5.47 -7.75 -17.10
C GLY A 284 -4.98 -8.88 -16.20
N GLU A 285 -4.70 -10.03 -16.81
CA GLU A 285 -4.01 -11.17 -16.20
C GLU A 285 -3.07 -11.81 -17.21
N GLY A 286 -2.06 -12.56 -16.73
CA GLY A 286 -1.06 -13.16 -17.60
C GLY A 286 -0.33 -12.11 -18.45
N ASN A 287 -0.30 -12.31 -19.77
CA ASN A 287 0.35 -11.41 -20.73
C ASN A 287 -0.61 -10.34 -21.31
N SER A 288 -1.83 -10.22 -20.78
CA SER A 288 -2.85 -9.29 -21.26
C SER A 288 -2.34 -7.85 -21.26
N THR A 289 -2.55 -7.13 -22.37
CA THR A 289 -2.20 -5.70 -22.50
C THR A 289 -3.40 -4.78 -22.31
N GLN A 290 -4.53 -5.30 -21.83
CA GLN A 290 -5.76 -4.54 -21.69
C GLN A 290 -5.58 -3.35 -20.74
N GLY A 291 -6.14 -2.20 -21.11
CA GLY A 291 -6.09 -0.97 -20.35
C GLY A 291 -7.26 -0.81 -19.38
N PHE A 292 -7.31 0.35 -18.73
CA PHE A 292 -8.44 0.77 -17.92
C PHE A 292 -9.73 0.88 -18.76
N PRO A 293 -10.93 0.68 -18.17
CA PRO A 293 -12.21 0.84 -18.87
C PRO A 293 -12.33 2.15 -19.65
N THR A 294 -12.99 2.08 -20.81
CA THR A 294 -13.23 3.24 -21.69
C THR A 294 -14.73 3.46 -21.93
N GLY A 295 -15.11 4.60 -22.51
CA GLY A 295 -16.48 4.89 -22.96
C GLY A 295 -17.44 5.41 -21.89
N PHE A 296 -17.20 5.18 -20.60
CA PHE A 296 -18.02 5.75 -19.52
C PHE A 296 -17.88 7.27 -19.44
N GLY A 297 -19.01 7.95 -19.19
CA GLY A 297 -19.03 9.41 -19.01
C GLY A 297 -18.48 9.86 -17.65
N THR A 298 -18.47 8.99 -16.66
CA THR A 298 -17.94 9.27 -15.31
C THR A 298 -17.17 8.06 -14.80
N VAL A 299 -15.96 8.31 -14.32
CA VAL A 299 -15.12 7.35 -13.61
C VAL A 299 -14.95 7.85 -12.18
N THR A 300 -15.32 7.04 -11.19
CA THR A 300 -15.20 7.38 -9.78
C THR A 300 -14.41 6.31 -9.03
N LEU A 301 -13.24 6.68 -8.53
CA LEU A 301 -12.41 5.80 -7.69
C LEU A 301 -12.41 6.36 -6.27
N ASN A 302 -12.92 5.58 -5.32
CA ASN A 302 -12.92 5.99 -3.92
C ASN A 302 -11.47 6.07 -3.38
N SER A 303 -11.20 6.97 -2.44
CA SER A 303 -9.86 7.14 -1.86
C SER A 303 -9.35 5.91 -1.10
N SER A 304 -10.22 4.95 -0.76
CA SER A 304 -9.87 3.67 -0.15
C SER A 304 -10.04 2.46 -1.07
N SER A 305 -10.45 2.65 -2.33
CA SER A 305 -10.53 1.55 -3.31
C SER A 305 -9.15 1.08 -3.73
N THR A 306 -9.06 -0.08 -4.38
CA THR A 306 -7.80 -0.60 -4.93
C THR A 306 -7.95 -0.90 -6.41
N VAL A 307 -7.03 -0.38 -7.23
CA VAL A 307 -6.90 -0.74 -8.64
C VAL A 307 -5.58 -1.48 -8.84
N ILE A 308 -5.65 -2.65 -9.46
CA ILE A 308 -4.50 -3.51 -9.75
C ILE A 308 -4.35 -3.65 -11.26
N TYR A 309 -3.17 -3.31 -11.77
CA TYR A 309 -2.79 -3.58 -13.16
C TYR A 309 -2.01 -4.89 -13.21
N GLY A 310 -2.74 -5.99 -13.44
CA GLY A 310 -2.30 -7.38 -13.30
C GLY A 310 -1.74 -8.04 -14.57
N GLY A 311 -1.93 -7.41 -15.73
CA GLY A 311 -1.53 -7.98 -17.02
C GLY A 311 -0.03 -7.86 -17.32
N GLY A 312 0.31 -8.04 -18.59
CA GLY A 312 1.62 -7.74 -19.16
C GLY A 312 1.86 -6.22 -19.26
N SER A 313 2.41 -5.75 -20.37
CA SER A 313 2.65 -4.33 -20.56
C SER A 313 1.35 -3.54 -20.72
N GLN A 314 1.16 -2.50 -19.93
CA GLN A 314 -0.09 -1.72 -19.84
C GLN A 314 0.21 -0.23 -19.73
N THR A 315 -0.64 0.61 -20.32
CA THR A 315 -0.67 2.05 -20.06
C THR A 315 -1.57 2.32 -18.87
N ILE A 316 -1.07 3.07 -17.90
CA ILE A 316 -1.81 3.41 -16.69
C ILE A 316 -2.68 4.63 -16.98
N TYR A 317 -3.97 4.51 -16.65
CA TYR A 317 -4.93 5.61 -16.81
C TYR A 317 -4.67 6.70 -15.78
N ASN A 318 -4.92 7.97 -16.10
CA ASN A 318 -4.84 9.06 -15.13
C ASN A 318 -6.25 9.52 -14.73
N PRO A 319 -6.85 8.95 -13.66
CA PRO A 319 -8.16 9.37 -13.20
C PRO A 319 -8.10 10.79 -12.64
N PRO A 320 -9.06 11.69 -12.97
CA PRO A 320 -9.09 13.05 -12.42
C PRO A 320 -9.11 13.12 -10.89
N SER A 321 -9.70 12.13 -10.22
CA SER A 321 -9.75 12.01 -8.76
C SER A 321 -8.47 11.45 -8.13
N GLY A 322 -7.51 11.00 -8.93
CA GLY A 322 -6.43 10.12 -8.47
C GLY A 322 -6.93 8.70 -8.18
N TYR A 323 -5.98 7.80 -7.91
CA TYR A 323 -6.26 6.46 -7.41
C TYR A 323 -6.44 6.48 -5.89
N GLY A 324 -7.32 5.62 -5.36
CA GLY A 324 -7.30 5.25 -3.94
C GLY A 324 -5.99 4.55 -3.62
N ASN A 325 -5.87 3.26 -3.91
CA ASN A 325 -4.61 2.52 -3.92
C ASN A 325 -4.33 2.04 -5.35
N LEU A 326 -3.06 2.05 -5.73
CA LEU A 326 -2.60 1.58 -7.04
C LEU A 326 -1.56 0.47 -6.85
N THR A 327 -1.80 -0.67 -7.49
CA THR A 327 -0.85 -1.79 -7.54
C THR A 327 -0.48 -2.10 -8.98
N LEU A 328 0.82 -2.20 -9.23
CA LEU A 328 1.40 -2.58 -10.51
C LEU A 328 2.09 -3.94 -10.35
N GLU A 329 1.64 -4.93 -11.09
CA GLU A 329 2.19 -6.29 -11.03
C GLU A 329 2.39 -6.89 -12.44
N SER A 330 3.05 -8.05 -12.53
CA SER A 330 3.22 -8.78 -13.78
C SER A 330 2.60 -10.16 -13.66
N GLY A 331 1.56 -10.40 -14.46
CA GLY A 331 0.92 -11.72 -14.55
C GLY A 331 1.79 -12.77 -15.24
N SER A 332 2.67 -12.37 -16.18
CA SER A 332 3.68 -13.25 -16.78
C SER A 332 4.79 -12.46 -17.47
N GLY A 333 6.03 -12.94 -17.34
CA GLY A 333 7.19 -12.36 -18.04
C GLY A 333 7.51 -10.92 -17.62
N ILE A 334 8.21 -10.18 -18.48
CA ILE A 334 8.54 -8.78 -18.21
C ILE A 334 7.33 -7.91 -18.59
N ALA A 335 6.82 -7.12 -17.65
CA ALA A 335 5.73 -6.17 -17.88
C ALA A 335 6.22 -4.72 -17.73
N THR A 336 6.02 -3.91 -18.76
CA THR A 336 6.25 -2.46 -18.68
C THR A 336 4.94 -1.74 -18.42
N LYS A 337 4.87 -1.02 -17.29
CA LYS A 337 3.74 -0.18 -16.89
C LYS A 337 4.07 1.27 -17.20
N THR A 338 3.50 1.79 -18.26
CA THR A 338 3.73 3.18 -18.71
C THR A 338 2.87 4.12 -17.89
N LEU A 339 3.48 4.93 -17.01
CA LEU A 339 2.76 5.91 -16.20
C LEU A 339 2.31 7.11 -17.06
N PRO A 340 1.30 7.89 -16.63
CA PRO A 340 0.81 9.04 -17.38
C PRO A 340 1.87 10.12 -17.60
N ASN A 341 1.70 10.90 -18.68
CA ASN A 341 2.53 12.07 -19.03
C ASN A 341 2.09 13.37 -18.33
N SER A 342 1.14 13.27 -17.40
CA SER A 342 0.72 14.31 -16.47
C SER A 342 0.82 13.76 -15.04
N GLU A 343 0.79 14.64 -14.04
CA GLU A 343 0.97 14.23 -12.64
C GLU A 343 0.02 13.08 -12.26
N LEU A 344 0.62 11.99 -11.75
CA LEU A 344 -0.11 10.84 -11.24
C LEU A 344 -0.34 11.02 -9.75
N THR A 345 -1.61 11.09 -9.33
CA THR A 345 -1.99 11.14 -7.92
C THR A 345 -2.48 9.77 -7.44
N VAL A 346 -1.90 9.29 -6.35
CA VAL A 346 -2.35 8.13 -5.59
C VAL A 346 -2.62 8.59 -4.15
N VAL A 347 -3.88 8.72 -3.77
CA VAL A 347 -4.29 9.24 -2.46
C VAL A 347 -3.88 8.30 -1.32
N GLY A 348 -3.94 7.00 -1.58
CA GLY A 348 -3.52 5.90 -0.72
C GLY A 348 -2.12 5.40 -1.05
N GLY A 349 -1.94 4.08 -1.00
CA GLY A 349 -0.64 3.42 -1.22
C GLY A 349 -0.35 3.14 -2.68
N PHE A 350 0.93 3.25 -3.07
CA PHE A 350 1.43 2.88 -4.39
C PHE A 350 2.39 1.69 -4.29
N THR A 351 2.00 0.56 -4.87
CA THR A 351 2.78 -0.69 -4.80
C THR A 351 3.20 -1.13 -6.20
N ILE A 352 4.48 -1.48 -6.35
CA ILE A 352 5.01 -2.16 -7.52
C ILE A 352 5.57 -3.48 -7.04
N GLN A 353 4.96 -4.59 -7.46
CA GLN A 353 5.31 -5.92 -6.99
C GLN A 353 5.40 -6.88 -8.17
N ALA A 354 6.56 -7.48 -8.36
CA ALA A 354 6.78 -8.31 -9.54
C ALA A 354 6.46 -9.79 -9.31
N GLY A 355 6.24 -10.23 -8.06
CA GLY A 355 6.08 -11.65 -7.73
C GLY A 355 7.33 -12.42 -8.15
N SER A 356 7.20 -13.40 -9.05
CA SER A 356 8.32 -14.14 -9.67
C SER A 356 8.83 -13.53 -10.99
N ASN A 357 8.19 -12.45 -11.46
CA ASN A 357 8.42 -11.82 -12.75
C ASN A 357 9.18 -10.49 -12.60
N THR A 358 9.34 -9.71 -13.68
CA THR A 358 9.86 -8.33 -13.65
C THR A 358 8.75 -7.35 -14.00
N VAL A 359 8.60 -6.29 -13.20
CA VAL A 359 7.69 -5.17 -13.48
C VAL A 359 8.51 -3.90 -13.57
N ILE A 360 8.37 -3.16 -14.68
CA ILE A 360 9.06 -1.88 -14.88
C ILE A 360 8.02 -0.78 -14.89
N ALA A 361 8.09 0.16 -13.94
CA ALA A 361 7.28 1.36 -13.94
C ALA A 361 8.15 2.58 -14.26
N SER A 362 7.81 3.31 -15.33
CA SER A 362 8.57 4.49 -15.76
C SER A 362 7.72 5.74 -15.64
N ALA A 363 8.19 6.69 -14.83
CA ALA A 363 7.56 8.00 -14.69
C ALA A 363 7.73 8.83 -15.96
N LEU A 364 6.63 9.45 -16.41
CA LEU A 364 6.62 10.45 -17.48
C LEU A 364 6.21 11.84 -16.97
N ALA A 365 5.95 11.96 -15.66
CA ALA A 365 5.61 13.19 -14.94
C ALA A 365 5.84 13.00 -13.43
N ASN A 366 5.45 13.99 -12.63
CA ASN A 366 5.44 13.90 -11.17
C ASN A 366 4.55 12.75 -10.68
N ILE A 367 4.90 12.18 -9.53
CA ILE A 367 4.09 11.17 -8.83
C ILE A 367 3.87 11.69 -7.41
N VAL A 368 2.62 11.76 -7.00
CA VAL A 368 2.19 12.20 -5.67
C VAL A 368 1.50 11.03 -4.98
N VAL A 369 2.08 10.55 -3.88
CA VAL A 369 1.55 9.42 -3.10
C VAL A 369 1.21 9.89 -1.69
N GLY A 370 -0.05 9.76 -1.28
CA GLY A 370 -0.51 10.20 0.03
C GLY A 370 -0.11 9.28 1.17
N LYS A 371 0.09 7.98 0.91
CA LYS A 371 0.55 6.98 1.88
C LYS A 371 1.86 6.34 1.42
N ASP A 372 1.99 5.03 1.62
CA ASP A 372 3.23 4.28 1.48
C ASP A 372 3.53 4.00 0.00
N VAL A 373 4.82 4.07 -0.35
CA VAL A 373 5.37 3.55 -1.60
C VAL A 373 6.09 2.24 -1.29
N THR A 374 5.71 1.17 -1.97
CA THR A 374 6.38 -0.14 -1.88
C THR A 374 6.90 -0.57 -3.24
N ILE A 375 8.20 -0.82 -3.34
CA ILE A 375 8.87 -1.40 -4.51
C ILE A 375 9.41 -2.76 -4.06
N GLY A 376 8.71 -3.82 -4.48
CA GLY A 376 9.01 -5.20 -4.10
C GLY A 376 10.19 -5.80 -4.89
N PRO A 377 10.67 -7.00 -4.50
CA PRO A 377 11.69 -7.73 -5.25
C PRO A 377 11.27 -7.96 -6.71
N GLY A 378 12.22 -7.85 -7.64
CA GLY A 378 11.97 -7.97 -9.09
C GLY A 378 11.26 -6.78 -9.74
N ALA A 379 10.75 -5.83 -8.96
CA ALA A 379 10.21 -4.58 -9.50
C ALA A 379 11.34 -3.59 -9.81
N VAL A 380 11.14 -2.76 -10.84
CA VAL A 380 12.01 -1.64 -11.20
C VAL A 380 11.17 -0.39 -11.31
N MET A 381 11.52 0.64 -10.53
CA MET A 381 10.94 1.97 -10.66
C MET A 381 11.95 2.92 -11.29
N ASN A 382 11.56 3.60 -12.37
CA ASN A 382 12.31 4.68 -12.99
C ASN A 382 11.60 6.02 -12.68
N LEU A 383 12.26 6.87 -11.89
CA LEU A 383 11.73 8.17 -11.47
C LEU A 383 11.87 9.27 -12.54
N GLY A 384 12.61 9.04 -13.62
CA GLY A 384 12.84 10.07 -14.64
C GLY A 384 13.47 11.34 -14.06
N ASN A 385 13.20 12.49 -14.67
CA ASN A 385 13.72 13.79 -14.24
C ASN A 385 12.60 14.65 -13.59
N PHE A 386 11.87 14.06 -12.64
CA PHE A 386 10.67 14.67 -12.06
C PHE A 386 10.78 14.87 -10.54
N SER A 387 9.82 15.62 -9.98
CA SER A 387 9.70 15.84 -8.55
C SER A 387 8.54 15.03 -7.99
N HIS A 388 8.86 14.02 -7.19
CA HIS A 388 7.89 13.12 -6.56
C HIS A 388 7.67 13.50 -5.10
N SER A 389 6.48 13.20 -4.58
CA SER A 389 6.18 13.35 -3.15
C SER A 389 5.52 12.11 -2.57
N VAL A 390 5.88 11.81 -1.33
CA VAL A 390 5.40 10.63 -0.59
C VAL A 390 5.06 11.03 0.83
N GLY A 391 3.79 10.83 1.20
CA GLY A 391 3.24 11.14 2.52
C GLY A 391 3.42 10.03 3.56
N GLY A 392 3.62 8.78 3.13
CA GLY A 392 3.83 7.61 3.99
C GLY A 392 5.24 7.02 3.90
N ASN A 393 5.40 5.75 4.28
CA ASN A 393 6.70 5.08 4.26
C ASN A 393 7.20 4.85 2.83
N TRP A 394 8.52 4.75 2.69
CA TRP A 394 9.16 4.32 1.45
C TRP A 394 9.89 3.02 1.71
N LEU A 395 9.37 1.92 1.16
CA LEU A 395 9.95 0.59 1.26
C LEU A 395 10.41 0.12 -0.11
N ASN A 396 11.73 0.11 -0.33
CA ASN A 396 12.32 -0.41 -1.55
C ASN A 396 13.21 -1.62 -1.29
N THR A 397 12.76 -2.77 -1.81
CA THR A 397 13.48 -4.04 -1.85
C THR A 397 13.71 -4.53 -3.29
N GLY A 398 13.36 -3.71 -4.28
CA GLY A 398 13.57 -3.95 -5.71
C GLY A 398 14.66 -3.06 -6.31
N GLY A 399 14.61 -2.92 -7.64
CA GLY A 399 15.45 -2.00 -8.39
C GLY A 399 14.87 -0.58 -8.40
N LEU A 400 15.74 0.41 -8.25
CA LEU A 400 15.38 1.82 -8.37
C LEU A 400 16.39 2.53 -9.26
N TYR A 401 15.87 3.13 -10.33
CA TYR A 401 16.60 4.04 -11.19
C TYR A 401 16.13 5.47 -10.91
N SER A 402 17.04 6.29 -10.39
CA SER A 402 16.84 7.69 -10.05
C SER A 402 17.74 8.53 -10.95
N ALA A 403 17.18 9.17 -11.99
CA ALA A 403 17.97 9.98 -12.90
C ALA A 403 18.52 11.23 -12.21
N SER A 404 19.55 11.85 -12.80
CA SER A 404 20.35 12.92 -12.19
C SER A 404 19.60 14.22 -11.85
N ALA A 405 18.35 14.38 -12.30
CA ALA A 405 17.48 15.50 -11.92
C ALA A 405 16.26 15.08 -11.06
N SER A 406 16.04 13.78 -10.80
CA SER A 406 14.92 13.34 -9.95
C SER A 406 15.04 13.88 -8.51
N THR A 407 13.90 14.22 -7.94
CA THR A 407 13.77 14.63 -6.53
C THR A 407 12.66 13.84 -5.86
N VAL A 408 12.94 13.28 -4.69
CA VAL A 408 11.92 12.63 -3.84
C VAL A 408 11.73 13.47 -2.58
N THR A 409 10.50 13.95 -2.39
CA THR A 409 10.11 14.70 -1.20
C THR A 409 9.31 13.81 -0.25
N PHE A 410 9.86 13.54 0.94
CA PHE A 410 9.13 12.88 2.02
C PHE A 410 8.41 13.95 2.84
N ASN A 411 7.08 14.09 2.66
CA ASN A 411 6.29 15.21 3.16
C ASN A 411 5.21 14.84 4.19
N GLY A 412 5.25 13.63 4.74
CA GLY A 412 4.27 13.16 5.73
C GLY A 412 4.26 13.98 7.03
N ASN A 413 3.09 14.13 7.64
CA ASN A 413 2.98 14.75 8.97
C ASN A 413 3.18 13.71 10.10
N GLY A 414 2.94 12.43 9.80
CA GLY A 414 3.32 11.31 10.66
C GLY A 414 4.78 10.88 10.44
N ALA A 415 5.28 9.99 11.30
CA ALA A 415 6.60 9.39 11.12
C ALA A 415 6.67 8.64 9.78
N GLN A 416 7.79 8.77 9.07
CA GLN A 416 8.06 8.06 7.82
C GLN A 416 9.34 7.23 7.95
N ALA A 417 9.24 5.94 7.68
CA ALA A 417 10.38 5.05 7.49
C ALA A 417 10.84 5.07 6.03
N ILE A 418 12.15 5.15 5.82
CA ILE A 418 12.75 5.32 4.49
C ILE A 418 13.83 4.24 4.29
N ALA A 419 13.51 3.26 3.45
CA ALA A 419 14.40 2.18 3.00
C ALA A 419 14.58 2.25 1.48
N GLY A 420 15.77 2.63 1.01
CA GLY A 420 16.09 2.61 -0.42
C GLY A 420 17.53 3.04 -0.65
N PRO A 421 18.35 2.23 -1.36
CA PRO A 421 19.79 2.43 -1.33
C PRO A 421 20.24 3.67 -2.11
N THR A 422 19.48 4.11 -3.12
CA THR A 422 19.93 5.17 -4.03
C THR A 422 18.83 6.20 -4.30
N PHE A 423 19.18 7.47 -4.15
CA PHE A 423 18.37 8.61 -4.57
C PHE A 423 19.25 9.62 -5.28
N ASN A 424 18.66 10.43 -6.15
CA ASN A 424 19.33 11.61 -6.66
C ASN A 424 19.19 12.78 -5.66
N ASN A 425 18.11 13.56 -5.69
CA ASN A 425 17.86 14.56 -4.64
C ASN A 425 16.83 14.06 -3.63
N ILE A 426 17.03 14.38 -2.35
CA ILE A 426 16.05 14.11 -1.28
C ILE A 426 15.66 15.42 -0.61
N ILE A 427 14.36 15.61 -0.39
CA ILE A 427 13.82 16.67 0.45
C ILE A 427 13.04 16.02 1.61
N PHE A 428 13.44 16.33 2.83
CA PHE A 428 12.71 15.97 4.04
C PHE A 428 11.82 17.16 4.45
N SER A 429 10.50 17.00 4.37
CA SER A 429 9.49 18.03 4.61
C SER A 429 8.35 17.55 5.53
N GLY A 430 7.42 18.41 5.89
CA GLY A 430 6.33 18.09 6.81
C GLY A 430 6.79 17.97 8.27
N SER A 431 5.86 17.80 9.20
CA SER A 431 6.16 17.83 10.64
C SER A 431 6.63 16.49 11.22
N GLY A 432 6.46 15.38 10.49
CA GLY A 432 6.79 14.05 10.98
C GLY A 432 8.29 13.74 10.91
N ILE A 433 8.79 12.92 11.84
CA ILE A 433 10.17 12.44 11.83
C ILE A 433 10.40 11.54 10.61
N LYS A 434 11.46 11.82 9.84
CA LYS A 434 11.91 11.01 8.71
C LYS A 434 13.04 10.12 9.19
N SER A 435 12.80 8.82 9.30
CA SER A 435 13.78 7.87 9.81
C SER A 435 14.33 7.02 8.68
N ALA A 436 15.64 7.06 8.48
CA ALA A 436 16.29 6.06 7.63
C ALA A 436 16.24 4.69 8.32
N THR A 437 15.89 3.66 7.57
CA THR A 437 15.90 2.25 8.03
C THR A 437 16.91 1.39 7.26
N ALA A 438 17.74 2.03 6.42
CA ALA A 438 18.87 1.47 5.71
C ALA A 438 19.86 2.59 5.34
N GLY A 439 21.07 2.24 4.93
CA GLY A 439 22.03 3.19 4.37
C GLY A 439 21.49 3.84 3.10
N LEU A 440 21.70 5.16 2.97
CA LEU A 440 21.22 5.95 1.84
C LEU A 440 22.42 6.48 1.03
N ALA A 441 22.46 6.20 -0.26
CA ALA A 441 23.39 6.83 -1.19
C ALA A 441 22.67 7.90 -2.01
N ILE A 442 23.07 9.15 -1.82
CA ILE A 442 22.46 10.32 -2.44
C ILE A 442 23.44 10.93 -3.45
N SER A 443 23.13 10.80 -4.73
CA SER A 443 23.95 11.38 -5.82
C SER A 443 23.77 12.90 -5.98
N GLY A 444 22.72 13.44 -5.39
CA GLY A 444 22.35 14.84 -5.43
C GLY A 444 22.40 15.53 -4.07
N THR A 445 21.55 16.53 -3.90
CA THR A 445 21.46 17.36 -2.69
C THR A 445 20.51 16.73 -1.69
N VAL A 446 20.86 16.83 -0.40
CA VAL A 446 19.95 16.57 0.71
C VAL A 446 19.45 17.89 1.27
N THR A 447 18.13 18.06 1.36
CA THR A 447 17.50 19.21 2.00
C THR A 447 16.62 18.77 3.16
N ILE A 448 16.87 19.28 4.36
CA ILE A 448 16.00 19.13 5.53
C ILE A 448 15.27 20.46 5.73
N ASN A 449 13.98 20.51 5.41
CA ASN A 449 13.18 21.72 5.56
C ASN A 449 12.95 22.11 7.02
N ASN A 450 12.65 23.38 7.23
CA ASN A 450 12.25 23.89 8.54
C ASN A 450 11.03 23.12 9.08
N GLY A 451 11.03 22.84 10.38
CA GLY A 451 9.98 22.05 11.04
C GLY A 451 10.08 20.53 10.86
N THR A 452 10.98 20.03 10.01
CA THR A 452 11.21 18.59 9.83
C THR A 452 12.38 18.10 10.70
N THR A 453 12.31 16.84 11.13
CA THR A 453 13.46 16.12 11.69
C THR A 453 13.87 14.96 10.78
N PHE A 454 15.13 14.93 10.34
CA PHE A 454 15.73 13.75 9.73
C PHE A 454 16.56 12.98 10.77
N ASN A 455 16.14 11.75 11.05
CA ASN A 455 16.88 10.78 11.84
C ASN A 455 17.57 9.77 10.90
N ALA A 456 18.89 9.88 10.76
CA ALA A 456 19.69 9.00 9.91
C ALA A 456 19.91 7.60 10.52
N GLY A 457 19.56 7.37 11.79
CA GLY A 457 19.78 6.08 12.44
C GLY A 457 21.27 5.73 12.56
N SER A 458 21.59 4.44 12.64
CA SER A 458 22.95 3.90 12.82
C SER A 458 23.54 3.34 11.51
N PHE A 459 23.25 3.99 10.39
CA PHE A 459 23.67 3.54 9.06
C PHE A 459 24.75 4.43 8.46
N ASP A 460 25.39 3.91 7.40
CA ASP A 460 26.33 4.66 6.58
C ASP A 460 25.58 5.31 5.42
N HIS A 461 25.71 6.63 5.31
CA HIS A 461 25.12 7.44 4.24
C HIS A 461 26.20 8.11 3.41
N SER A 462 25.91 8.34 2.14
CA SER A 462 26.77 9.13 1.25
C SER A 462 26.00 10.23 0.55
N VAL A 463 26.62 11.39 0.38
CA VAL A 463 26.04 12.57 -0.28
C VAL A 463 27.06 13.16 -1.23
N GLN A 464 26.71 13.28 -2.51
CA GLN A 464 27.62 13.75 -3.57
C GLN A 464 27.45 15.24 -3.93
N LYS A 465 26.38 15.91 -3.49
CA LYS A 465 26.22 17.37 -3.62
C LYS A 465 26.03 18.03 -2.26
N ASN A 466 25.18 19.06 -2.18
CA ASN A 466 25.09 19.91 -0.99
C ASN A 466 24.27 19.27 0.13
N TRP A 467 24.51 19.73 1.35
CA TRP A 467 23.73 19.41 2.53
C TRP A 467 23.10 20.69 3.07
N VAL A 468 21.79 20.81 2.85
CA VAL A 468 21.01 21.97 3.27
C VAL A 468 20.17 21.59 4.49
N LYS A 469 20.43 22.23 5.63
CA LYS A 469 19.78 21.88 6.90
C LYS A 469 19.08 23.10 7.52
N ASN A 470 17.82 23.28 7.16
CA ASN A 470 16.92 24.25 7.76
C ASN A 470 16.13 23.67 8.96
N GLY A 471 16.02 22.34 9.06
CA GLY A 471 15.37 21.63 10.16
C GLY A 471 16.33 20.96 11.14
N SER A 472 15.84 19.93 11.82
CA SER A 472 16.59 19.14 12.79
C SER A 472 17.20 17.90 12.14
N PHE A 473 18.39 17.52 12.62
CA PHE A 473 19.12 16.34 12.16
C PHE A 473 19.66 15.58 13.36
N SER A 474 19.49 14.26 13.36
CA SER A 474 20.12 13.34 14.31
C SER A 474 20.72 12.14 13.57
N SER A 475 21.84 11.63 14.08
CA SER A 475 22.49 10.43 13.55
C SER A 475 23.20 9.69 14.67
N ALA A 476 23.25 8.36 14.55
CA ALA A 476 24.11 7.46 15.31
C ALA A 476 25.06 6.67 14.37
N GLY A 477 25.13 7.05 13.10
CA GLY A 477 25.91 6.41 12.05
C GLY A 477 26.92 7.35 11.39
N LYS A 478 27.28 7.06 10.15
CA LYS A 478 28.30 7.82 9.41
C LYS A 478 27.70 8.60 8.25
N ILE A 479 28.07 9.87 8.13
CA ILE A 479 27.81 10.66 6.93
C ILE A 479 29.12 10.81 6.14
N THR A 480 29.12 10.42 4.88
CA THR A 480 30.25 10.60 3.96
C THR A 480 29.90 11.61 2.87
N PHE A 481 30.62 12.72 2.83
CA PHE A 481 30.55 13.68 1.72
C PHE A 481 31.56 13.26 0.64
N ASN A 482 31.06 12.70 -0.46
CA ASN A 482 31.85 12.05 -1.51
C ASN A 482 31.64 12.68 -2.90
N GLY A 483 31.36 13.97 -2.97
CA GLY A 483 31.23 14.71 -4.22
C GLY A 483 32.57 14.87 -4.95
N THR A 484 32.53 14.81 -6.28
CA THR A 484 33.66 15.19 -7.16
C THR A 484 33.69 16.68 -7.46
N SER A 485 32.53 17.35 -7.37
CA SER A 485 32.41 18.81 -7.34
C SER A 485 32.39 19.31 -5.90
N SER A 486 32.66 20.61 -5.70
CA SER A 486 32.61 21.22 -4.38
C SER A 486 31.24 21.05 -3.71
N GLN A 487 31.26 20.79 -2.41
CA GLN A 487 30.08 20.56 -1.58
C GLN A 487 30.01 21.65 -0.49
N SER A 488 28.85 22.30 -0.41
CA SER A 488 28.50 23.21 0.67
C SER A 488 27.67 22.46 1.71
N ILE A 489 28.07 22.55 2.99
CA ILE A 489 27.55 21.71 4.08
C ILE A 489 27.10 22.58 5.26
N ASP A 490 25.79 22.63 5.51
CA ASP A 490 25.22 23.38 6.64
C ASP A 490 25.51 22.76 8.02
N SER A 491 25.45 23.60 9.06
CA SER A 491 25.68 23.21 10.46
C SER A 491 24.87 21.98 10.88
N SER A 492 25.58 20.96 11.34
CA SER A 492 25.00 19.69 11.78
C SER A 492 25.82 19.09 12.93
N SER A 493 25.12 18.36 13.80
CA SER A 493 25.75 17.46 14.77
C SER A 493 25.93 16.09 14.13
N PHE A 494 27.11 15.82 13.60
CA PHE A 494 27.43 14.52 13.00
C PHE A 494 27.88 13.53 14.08
N TYR A 495 27.61 12.25 13.86
CA TYR A 495 28.12 11.19 14.73
C TYR A 495 29.51 10.76 14.26
N HIS A 496 29.64 10.00 13.16
CA HIS A 496 30.88 9.88 12.39
C HIS A 496 30.80 10.73 11.10
N LEU A 497 31.91 11.38 10.73
CA LEU A 497 31.99 12.22 9.55
C LEU A 497 33.18 11.83 8.67
N ALA A 498 32.95 11.62 7.38
CA ALA A 498 34.00 11.35 6.41
C ALA A 498 33.90 12.24 5.17
N PHE A 499 35.07 12.53 4.60
CA PHE A 499 35.22 13.28 3.36
C PHE A 499 35.98 12.42 2.34
N SER A 500 35.47 12.34 1.11
CA SER A 500 36.03 11.53 0.02
C SER A 500 35.97 12.27 -1.31
N ASN A 501 36.70 11.79 -2.33
CA ASN A 501 36.70 12.31 -3.71
C ASN A 501 37.20 13.75 -3.85
N ALA A 502 37.40 14.26 -5.07
CA ALA A 502 38.18 15.49 -5.31
C ALA A 502 37.48 16.82 -5.00
N GLY A 503 36.15 16.86 -4.83
CA GLY A 503 35.44 18.13 -4.58
C GLY A 503 35.87 18.79 -3.27
N VAL A 504 35.88 20.11 -3.14
CA VAL A 504 36.18 20.76 -1.84
C VAL A 504 34.94 20.70 -0.95
N LYS A 505 35.10 20.29 0.32
CA LYS A 505 33.99 20.18 1.28
C LYS A 505 34.09 21.34 2.23
N THR A 506 33.16 22.26 2.13
CA THR A 506 33.18 23.53 2.84
C THR A 506 31.98 23.60 3.79
N PRO A 507 32.22 23.75 5.10
CA PRO A 507 31.17 24.01 6.08
C PRO A 507 30.64 25.44 5.91
N ASN A 508 29.33 25.63 6.07
CA ASN A 508 28.72 26.96 6.13
C ASN A 508 28.56 27.48 7.57
N ALA A 509 28.82 26.63 8.56
CA ALA A 509 28.82 26.96 9.98
C ALA A 509 29.56 25.86 10.77
N PRO A 510 29.95 26.13 12.03
CA PRO A 510 30.64 25.17 12.88
C PRO A 510 30.00 23.79 12.93
N PHE A 511 30.85 22.77 12.94
CA PHE A 511 30.42 21.38 13.13
C PHE A 511 30.66 20.92 14.56
N THR A 512 29.73 20.10 15.05
CA THR A 512 29.93 19.27 16.23
C THR A 512 29.95 17.82 15.77
N ILE A 513 31.09 17.14 15.94
CA ILE A 513 31.25 15.73 15.57
C ILE A 513 31.40 14.94 16.86
N SER A 514 30.50 13.99 17.11
CA SER A 514 30.49 13.23 18.37
C SER A 514 31.56 12.14 18.42
N LYS A 515 31.89 11.57 17.27
CA LYS A 515 32.89 10.51 17.09
C LYS A 515 33.94 10.96 16.07
N GLU A 516 34.27 10.10 15.12
CA GLU A 516 35.48 10.25 14.30
C GLU A 516 35.29 11.19 13.11
N VAL A 517 36.38 11.87 12.74
CA VAL A 517 36.54 12.58 11.48
C VAL A 517 37.57 11.84 10.63
N THR A 518 37.23 11.57 9.36
CA THR A 518 38.15 10.99 8.38
C THR A 518 38.20 11.81 7.10
N ILE A 519 39.36 12.34 6.76
CA ILE A 519 39.64 12.92 5.45
C ILE A 519 40.35 11.84 4.63
N ASN A 520 39.67 11.25 3.66
CA ASN A 520 40.24 10.17 2.85
C ASN A 520 41.25 10.71 1.82
N SER A 521 42.09 9.81 1.30
CA SER A 521 43.00 10.14 0.20
C SER A 521 42.25 10.73 -1.00
N GLY A 522 42.82 11.78 -1.59
CA GLY A 522 42.22 12.53 -2.69
C GLY A 522 41.07 13.47 -2.27
N ALA A 523 40.71 13.55 -0.99
CA ALA A 523 39.70 14.48 -0.49
C ALA A 523 40.30 15.78 0.05
N THR A 524 39.61 16.89 -0.18
CA THR A 524 39.91 18.20 0.42
C THR A 524 38.79 18.64 1.36
N PHE A 525 39.07 18.74 2.66
CA PHE A 525 38.20 19.40 3.63
C PHE A 525 38.70 20.83 3.88
N ASP A 526 37.85 21.83 3.69
CA ASP A 526 38.15 23.22 4.02
C ASP A 526 37.51 23.58 5.36
N GLY A 527 38.30 23.97 6.35
CA GLY A 527 37.78 24.34 7.67
C GLY A 527 37.09 25.71 7.72
N ALA A 528 37.14 26.49 6.62
CA ALA A 528 36.42 27.74 6.40
C ALA A 528 36.54 28.80 7.52
N SER A 529 37.66 28.82 8.23
CA SER A 529 37.89 29.72 9.36
C SER A 529 36.86 29.62 10.50
N MET A 530 36.41 28.39 10.79
CA MET A 530 35.39 28.10 11.81
C MET A 530 35.96 27.33 13.01
N ASN A 531 35.18 27.24 14.08
CA ASN A 531 35.53 26.49 15.29
C ASN A 531 34.77 25.15 15.32
N HIS A 532 35.42 24.07 14.92
CA HIS A 532 34.82 22.73 14.94
C HIS A 532 35.12 22.00 16.26
N SER A 533 34.14 21.27 16.77
CA SER A 533 34.30 20.38 17.93
C SER A 533 34.32 18.93 17.48
N VAL A 534 35.30 18.16 17.96
CA VAL A 534 35.49 16.74 17.63
C VAL A 534 35.55 15.94 18.92
N GLY A 535 34.63 14.99 19.07
CA GLY A 535 34.52 14.08 20.21
C GLY A 535 35.27 12.76 20.03
N GLY A 536 35.71 12.42 18.82
CA GLY A 536 36.50 11.21 18.51
C GLY A 536 37.84 11.50 17.82
N SER A 537 38.43 10.47 17.20
CA SER A 537 39.74 10.59 16.56
C SER A 537 39.68 11.43 15.27
N TRP A 538 40.79 12.09 14.96
CA TRP A 538 41.01 12.83 13.72
C TRP A 538 42.00 12.06 12.84
N THR A 539 41.51 11.53 11.71
CA THR A 539 42.34 10.84 10.72
C THR A 539 42.37 11.64 9.43
N ASN A 540 43.53 12.15 9.07
CA ASN A 540 43.76 12.82 7.81
C ASN A 540 44.69 12.00 6.92
N ASN A 541 44.17 11.56 5.77
CA ASN A 541 44.90 10.91 4.68
C ASN A 541 44.83 11.75 3.38
N GLY A 542 44.25 12.95 3.45
CA GLY A 542 44.04 13.85 2.32
C GLY A 542 44.50 15.26 2.64
N THR A 543 43.77 16.25 2.13
CA THR A 543 44.08 17.67 2.29
C THR A 543 43.11 18.32 3.26
N PHE A 544 43.64 18.96 4.31
CA PHE A 544 42.88 19.84 5.18
C PHE A 544 43.32 21.29 4.92
N LEU A 545 42.40 22.16 4.48
CA LEU A 545 42.66 23.60 4.38
C LEU A 545 42.31 24.24 5.73
N TYR A 546 43.35 24.47 6.54
CA TYR A 546 43.22 24.79 7.96
C TYR A 546 43.15 26.30 8.26
N SER A 547 43.34 27.18 7.27
CA SER A 547 43.47 28.63 7.48
C SER A 547 42.30 29.22 8.28
N GLY A 548 42.62 29.95 9.36
CA GLY A 548 41.65 30.56 10.27
C GLY A 548 40.84 29.56 11.14
N THR A 549 41.05 28.25 10.99
CA THR A 549 40.21 27.22 11.60
C THR A 549 40.69 26.85 13.00
N THR A 550 39.76 26.59 13.92
CA THR A 550 40.03 25.99 15.23
C THR A 550 39.44 24.59 15.30
N ILE A 551 40.26 23.59 15.64
CA ILE A 551 39.79 22.24 15.95
C ILE A 551 39.88 22.03 17.46
N THR A 552 38.74 21.79 18.10
CA THR A 552 38.63 21.53 19.53
C THR A 552 38.32 20.07 19.79
N PHE A 553 39.21 19.36 20.48
CA PHE A 553 39.02 17.99 20.91
C PHE A 553 38.30 17.96 22.26
N THR A 554 37.07 17.41 22.28
CA THR A 554 36.13 17.50 23.40
C THR A 554 35.64 16.16 23.95
N GLY A 555 36.12 15.04 23.40
CA GLY A 555 35.63 13.71 23.76
C GLY A 555 35.89 13.34 25.22
N THR A 556 35.24 12.27 25.70
CA THR A 556 35.53 11.66 27.01
C THR A 556 36.48 10.46 26.92
N ASP A 557 36.54 9.82 25.75
CA ASP A 557 37.50 8.76 25.45
C ASP A 557 38.81 9.36 24.94
N SER A 558 39.89 8.58 24.90
CA SER A 558 41.12 9.02 24.23
C SER A 558 40.89 9.23 22.73
N GLN A 559 41.45 10.31 22.19
CA GLN A 559 41.31 10.70 20.79
C GLN A 559 42.68 10.65 20.14
N TYR A 560 42.76 10.07 18.95
CA TYR A 560 44.02 9.96 18.21
C TYR A 560 44.05 10.95 17.04
N VAL A 561 45.21 11.54 16.78
CA VAL A 561 45.41 12.51 15.69
C VAL A 561 46.52 12.03 14.77
N THR A 562 46.24 11.95 13.46
CA THR A 562 47.23 11.63 12.41
C THR A 562 47.65 12.89 11.63
N SER A 563 48.56 12.70 10.67
CA SER A 563 49.34 13.76 10.01
C SER A 563 48.46 14.86 9.46
N THR A 564 48.52 16.03 10.09
CA THR A 564 47.68 17.18 9.76
C THR A 564 48.37 18.46 10.19
N SER A 565 48.32 19.49 9.36
CA SER A 565 48.63 20.85 9.77
C SER A 565 47.33 21.53 10.23
N PHE A 566 47.31 22.06 11.44
CA PHE A 566 46.19 22.82 12.02
C PHE A 566 46.56 24.30 12.11
N ASN A 567 45.56 25.18 12.07
CA ASN A 567 45.77 26.57 12.48
C ASN A 567 45.68 26.67 14.01
N HIS A 568 44.49 26.64 14.59
CA HIS A 568 44.34 26.59 16.06
C HIS A 568 43.96 25.16 16.51
N PHE A 569 44.70 24.65 17.50
CA PHE A 569 44.51 23.32 18.08
C PHE A 569 44.13 23.45 19.56
N VAL A 570 42.96 22.95 19.93
CA VAL A 570 42.45 23.07 21.30
C VAL A 570 42.18 21.70 21.89
N VAL A 571 42.74 21.45 23.07
CA VAL A 571 42.41 20.29 23.91
C VAL A 571 41.51 20.76 25.04
N ASN A 572 40.26 20.29 25.04
CA ASN A 572 39.29 20.61 26.07
C ASN A 572 38.56 19.33 26.50
N LYS A 573 39.31 18.45 27.16
CA LYS A 573 38.83 17.12 27.53
C LYS A 573 38.44 17.05 28.99
N THR A 574 37.24 16.55 29.25
CA THR A 574 36.76 16.24 30.61
C THR A 574 37.15 14.82 31.05
N GLY A 575 37.62 13.99 30.11
CA GLY A 575 38.16 12.65 30.33
C GLY A 575 38.96 12.17 29.10
N GLY A 576 39.84 11.18 29.29
CA GLY A 576 40.73 10.67 28.24
C GLY A 576 41.85 11.63 27.85
N VAL A 577 42.62 11.26 26.81
CA VAL A 577 43.83 11.99 26.36
C VAL A 577 43.75 12.26 24.85
N VAL A 578 44.25 13.41 24.37
CA VAL A 578 44.56 13.57 22.94
C VAL A 578 45.96 13.04 22.68
N ILE A 579 46.11 12.07 21.78
CA ILE A 579 47.38 11.37 21.53
C ILE A 579 47.77 11.52 20.05
N LEU A 580 48.98 11.98 19.77
CA LEU A 580 49.51 12.00 18.40
C LEU A 580 49.91 10.59 17.93
N ARG A 581 49.67 10.32 16.64
CA ARG A 581 50.09 9.09 15.96
C ARG A 581 51.03 9.34 14.79
N SER A 582 51.39 10.59 14.56
CA SER A 582 52.34 11.07 13.57
C SER A 582 52.65 12.54 13.87
N GLU A 583 53.62 13.09 13.14
CA GLU A 583 53.90 14.52 13.14
C GLU A 583 52.66 15.36 12.82
N VAL A 584 52.52 16.48 13.52
CA VAL A 584 51.46 17.48 13.34
C VAL A 584 52.13 18.86 13.30
N ASP A 585 51.60 19.78 12.48
CA ASP A 585 52.01 21.19 12.56
C ASP A 585 50.88 21.99 13.17
N ILE A 586 51.20 22.96 14.04
CA ILE A 586 50.19 23.86 14.63
C ILE A 586 50.60 25.31 14.33
N GLU A 587 50.15 25.84 13.21
CA GLU A 587 50.59 27.15 12.68
C GLU A 587 50.03 28.37 13.44
N GLY A 588 49.02 28.14 14.28
CA GLY A 588 48.37 29.16 15.11
C GLY A 588 48.61 28.93 16.60
N ASN A 589 47.52 28.79 17.36
CA ASN A 589 47.59 28.67 18.82
C ASN A 589 47.39 27.22 19.24
N LEU A 590 48.22 26.74 20.16
CA LEU A 590 47.97 25.53 20.92
C LEU A 590 47.34 25.93 22.26
N THR A 591 46.13 25.44 22.55
CA THR A 591 45.45 25.74 23.82
C THR A 591 44.99 24.45 24.49
N LEU A 592 45.55 24.16 25.66
CA LEU A 592 45.02 23.15 26.57
C LEU A 592 44.12 23.87 27.56
N SER A 593 42.80 23.79 27.35
CA SER A 593 41.80 24.36 28.27
C SER A 593 41.46 23.40 29.41
N ALA A 594 41.47 22.10 29.13
CA ALA A 594 41.24 21.02 30.09
C ALA A 594 41.83 19.71 29.56
N GLY A 595 42.29 18.83 30.46
CA GLY A 595 42.76 17.48 30.13
C GLY A 595 44.23 17.40 29.72
N THR A 596 44.59 16.28 29.08
CA THR A 596 45.97 15.94 28.72
C THR A 596 46.15 15.90 27.20
N PHE A 597 47.21 16.53 26.72
CA PHE A 597 47.74 16.36 25.37
C PHE A 597 49.04 15.55 25.47
N ASP A 598 49.09 14.40 24.80
CA ASP A 598 50.25 13.51 24.76
C ASP A 598 50.79 13.48 23.32
N ALA A 599 51.95 14.12 23.13
CA ALA A 599 52.63 14.13 21.84
C ALA A 599 53.24 12.77 21.48
N ALA A 600 53.24 11.82 22.42
CA ALA A 600 53.96 10.56 22.31
C ALA A 600 55.40 10.85 21.86
N GLY A 601 55.91 10.18 20.82
CA GLY A 601 57.23 10.44 20.24
C GLY A 601 57.25 11.48 19.09
N PHE A 602 56.13 12.17 18.83
CA PHE A 602 55.98 13.04 17.66
C PHE A 602 56.09 14.52 18.04
N THR A 603 56.42 15.34 17.05
CA THR A 603 56.49 16.80 17.14
C THR A 603 55.15 17.45 16.82
N PHE A 604 54.97 18.68 17.32
CA PHE A 604 53.76 19.50 17.14
C PHE A 604 54.11 20.98 16.94
N GLU A 605 55.16 21.22 16.16
CA GLU A 605 55.83 22.51 16.09
C GLU A 605 55.10 23.53 15.21
N ARG A 606 55.46 24.80 15.43
CA ARG A 606 55.22 25.88 14.48
C ARG A 606 56.37 25.92 13.48
N THR A 607 56.05 26.03 12.18
CA THR A 607 57.09 26.22 11.15
C THR A 607 57.62 27.65 11.09
N THR A 608 56.91 28.63 11.68
CA THR A 608 57.30 30.03 11.79
C THR A 608 56.96 30.63 13.16
N GLU A 609 57.81 31.55 13.64
CA GLU A 609 57.60 32.23 14.93
C GLU A 609 56.24 32.95 14.98
N GLY A 610 55.45 32.72 16.03
CA GLY A 610 54.17 33.39 16.24
C GLY A 610 53.28 32.71 17.28
N GLY A 611 52.00 33.11 17.36
CA GLY A 611 50.98 32.45 18.19
C GLY A 611 51.29 32.36 19.69
N THR A 612 50.47 31.58 20.38
CA THR A 612 50.59 31.33 21.82
C THR A 612 50.35 29.87 22.14
N LEU A 613 51.22 29.30 22.99
CA LEU A 613 50.95 28.05 23.69
C LEU A 613 50.35 28.40 25.06
N THR A 614 49.12 27.96 25.29
CA THR A 614 48.37 28.21 26.52
C THR A 614 48.04 26.91 27.23
N MET A 615 48.34 26.82 28.52
CA MET A 615 47.97 25.72 29.40
C MET A 615 47.13 26.24 30.57
N GLY A 616 45.86 25.85 30.59
CA GLY A 616 44.91 26.14 31.67
C GLY A 616 45.24 25.38 32.97
N ALA A 617 44.54 25.72 34.04
CA ALA A 617 44.71 25.05 35.32
C ALA A 617 44.46 23.53 35.19
N ASN A 618 45.32 22.73 35.82
CA ASN A 618 45.21 21.27 35.89
C ASN A 618 45.28 20.56 34.51
N THR A 619 45.90 21.21 33.52
CA THR A 619 46.19 20.59 32.22
C THR A 619 47.56 19.96 32.20
N THR A 620 47.75 18.94 31.37
CA THR A 620 49.04 18.26 31.20
C THR A 620 49.45 18.24 29.73
N LEU A 621 50.69 18.64 29.45
CA LEU A 621 51.35 18.45 28.16
C LEU A 621 52.45 17.40 28.34
N LYS A 622 52.32 16.26 27.66
CA LYS A 622 53.34 15.20 27.66
C LYS A 622 54.15 15.25 26.37
N ILE A 623 55.46 15.22 26.51
CA ILE A 623 56.44 15.28 25.42
C ILE A 623 57.29 14.02 25.55
N GLY A 624 57.28 13.14 24.55
CA GLY A 624 58.09 11.93 24.54
C GLY A 624 59.09 11.89 23.38
N GLY A 625 59.64 10.70 23.12
CA GLY A 625 60.73 10.53 22.15
C GLY A 625 62.00 11.26 22.59
N THR A 626 62.70 11.90 21.67
CA THR A 626 63.85 12.79 21.96
C THR A 626 63.47 14.27 21.85
N ASN A 627 62.17 14.59 21.91
CA ASN A 627 61.66 15.92 21.63
C ASN A 627 61.86 16.88 22.81
N THR A 628 61.88 18.18 22.52
CA THR A 628 62.09 19.27 23.47
C THR A 628 60.80 20.02 23.79
N PHE A 629 60.86 21.06 24.64
CA PHE A 629 59.73 21.98 24.76
C PHE A 629 59.42 22.61 23.38
N PRO A 630 58.15 22.83 23.02
CA PRO A 630 57.79 23.35 21.70
C PRO A 630 58.41 24.72 21.45
N ASP A 631 59.05 24.85 20.31
CA ASP A 631 59.74 26.07 19.89
C ASP A 631 58.83 26.92 18.97
N ASN A 632 59.30 28.13 18.60
CA ASN A 632 58.61 29.05 17.68
C ASN A 632 57.22 29.58 18.12
N TYR A 633 56.76 29.28 19.34
CA TYR A 633 55.67 30.04 19.95
C TYR A 633 56.21 31.37 20.49
N ALA A 634 55.65 32.49 20.00
CA ALA A 634 56.05 33.83 20.43
C ALA A 634 55.76 34.09 21.92
N SER A 635 54.84 33.33 22.52
CA SER A 635 54.48 33.44 23.93
C SER A 635 54.00 32.13 24.53
N HIS A 636 54.32 31.94 25.82
CA HIS A 636 53.89 30.81 26.64
C HIS A 636 53.07 31.31 27.84
N THR A 637 51.84 30.83 27.98
CA THR A 637 50.96 31.15 29.12
C THR A 637 50.64 29.87 29.89
N LEU A 638 51.35 29.64 30.99
CA LEU A 638 51.23 28.43 31.82
C LEU A 638 50.58 28.75 33.16
N ALA A 639 49.41 28.17 33.44
CA ALA A 639 48.76 28.29 34.74
C ALA A 639 49.61 27.64 35.85
N SER A 640 49.53 28.15 37.08
CA SER A 640 50.35 27.65 38.20
C SER A 640 50.17 26.16 38.50
N SER A 641 49.00 25.59 38.17
CA SER A 641 48.72 24.15 38.33
C SER A 641 48.81 23.34 37.03
N SER A 642 49.33 23.90 35.93
CA SER A 642 49.58 23.13 34.71
C SER A 642 50.86 22.30 34.83
N THR A 643 50.91 21.13 34.19
CA THR A 643 52.05 20.20 34.25
C THR A 643 52.64 19.95 32.87
N ILE A 644 53.96 20.06 32.76
CA ILE A 644 54.71 19.60 31.59
C ILE A 644 55.44 18.32 32.00
N GLU A 645 55.27 17.25 31.25
CA GLU A 645 55.84 15.93 31.51
C GLU A 645 56.74 15.54 30.33
N TYR A 646 58.01 15.29 30.61
CA TYR A 646 58.93 14.64 29.68
C TYR A 646 58.86 13.14 29.96
N SER A 647 58.38 12.36 28.99
CA SER A 647 58.13 10.92 29.14
C SER A 647 58.77 10.09 28.03
N GLY A 648 59.87 10.59 27.45
CA GLY A 648 60.62 10.00 26.35
C GLY A 648 61.95 9.38 26.79
N ASP A 649 62.85 9.21 25.82
CA ASP A 649 64.22 8.74 26.05
C ASP A 649 65.11 9.93 26.47
N ASP A 650 66.30 10.08 25.88
CA ASP A 650 67.18 11.23 26.13
C ASP A 650 66.56 12.52 25.57
N GLN A 651 65.88 13.28 26.43
CA GLN A 651 65.21 14.55 26.08
C GLN A 651 65.97 15.77 26.60
N LEU A 652 66.14 16.77 25.73
CA LEU A 652 66.69 18.07 26.13
C LEU A 652 65.60 18.95 26.76
N ILE A 653 65.75 19.23 28.05
CA ILE A 653 64.89 20.17 28.78
C ILE A 653 65.42 21.59 28.54
N THR A 654 64.70 22.37 27.73
CA THR A 654 65.07 23.76 27.44
C THR A 654 64.70 24.68 28.59
N LEU A 655 65.34 25.85 28.68
CA LEU A 655 65.05 26.84 29.71
C LEU A 655 63.69 27.50 29.45
N ALA A 656 62.62 26.98 30.05
CA ALA A 656 61.29 27.58 30.05
C ALA A 656 60.80 27.87 31.48
N ALA A 657 59.79 28.72 31.62
CA ALA A 657 59.19 29.07 32.91
C ALA A 657 58.19 28.01 33.39
N TYR A 658 58.63 26.75 33.50
CA TYR A 658 57.82 25.61 33.95
C TYR A 658 57.14 25.90 35.29
N LYS A 659 55.88 25.47 35.43
CA LYS A 659 55.11 25.61 36.68
C LYS A 659 55.17 24.33 37.51
N ASN A 660 54.79 23.21 36.90
CA ASN A 660 55.04 21.86 37.41
C ASN A 660 55.74 21.07 36.30
N LEU A 661 56.85 20.41 36.63
CA LEU A 661 57.68 19.65 35.71
C LEU A 661 57.81 18.22 36.23
N VAL A 662 57.56 17.24 35.36
CA VAL A 662 57.72 15.80 35.61
C VAL A 662 58.71 15.24 34.59
N LEU A 663 59.63 14.39 35.03
CA LEU A 663 60.71 13.78 34.25
C LEU A 663 60.70 12.26 34.40
#